data_AF-B7IFJ2-F1
#
_entry.id   AF-B7IFJ2-F1
#
_cell.length_a   1.000
_cell.length_b   1.000
_cell.length_c   1.000
_cell.angle_alpha   90.00
_cell.angle_beta   90.00
_cell.angle_gamma   90.00
#
_symmetry.space_group_name_H-M   'P 1'
#
loop_
_entity.id
_entity.type
_entity.pdbx_description
1 polymer ?
#
loop_
_entity_poly.entity_id
_entity_poly.type
_entity_poly.pdbx_seq_one_letter_code
_entity_poly.pdbx_strand_id
1 'polypeptide(L)'
;MGFLKKILEKISPFFTMLKEKLKLNKVIEFLKSFYKRKVLFILTISIVVIAVALSILLSRILGKNAIEINPNQEITIIENLHVNIPKGAFPYEKKFNLIPLTKDSNPGIFSSAPFIDVVYDVKAADGKTDFSYVPMTFRYYFPAKYFLGIDYNNVALAYIPDDGSAFRVFPGCYIGYDEKGYFVEAKSFHSSKIGVVALTPKKQELGIKVLVEKLSPEPAILIVPGTDRNFKGYFKSDESSDLNFWSVAFSNRTIMLYNYPLYEVRSKLYQDMVTDYFKRSELKSYIEFEAERLASELKRFKNFKFDIVAQDIGGLIVTYTLLLHPEIDNIRRIAFVSVPFKGTNISNPVYFASLLYGKNPSALSKVYNLDENIVSSVQTHIFTYLETVNTYWNEILPNSQLLKKFENFKFPDSVKVVSFMGTRPPLGIDITGSGLAKFYPELIKGQGDGIVSTDSATLEGVQLVQIDGDAYTFYSKSEFIEKLKEFFTFDEIKVPEYKDDTYREYVSQTEKEKEVYLSKLIPYRFSGATISDSIVVEPEEKLDYPGNQIAIYKSVVYTGGPDGLFANGTKLMDGPILNLKETFDGVSFRMANEIYFYSPAIKKKYNIVYVSDFLATAEGVYTAVQAGEMISFWDPRGNKIVDLKGQYGRIKVDNNYLIFYTNKQIYVPKLELLLNVPQLENKSIDISDAIIYKNEVLSVTRSYGFLFFDIGTTEGNYVGEGWIGNIKIHHVANYFLTIGKNFITIVDIPERRVLKIIEKLDFDVINSATDGKYLYLVSKDGIYKYKVREY
;
A
#
# COMPACT_ATOMS: atom_id res chain seq x y z
N MET A 1 83.56 -67.46 71.49
CA MET A 1 82.78 -66.43 72.22
C MET A 1 83.62 -65.37 72.96
N GLY A 2 84.89 -65.12 72.58
CA GLY A 2 85.74 -64.06 73.17
C GLY A 2 86.12 -62.90 72.23
N PHE A 3 85.85 -63.03 70.92
CA PHE A 3 86.21 -62.03 69.91
C PHE A 3 85.16 -60.91 69.75
N LEU A 4 83.87 -61.26 69.83
CA LEU A 4 82.75 -60.31 69.75
C LEU A 4 82.63 -59.38 70.97
N LYS A 5 83.05 -59.83 72.16
CA LYS A 5 83.01 -59.00 73.39
C LYS A 5 84.10 -57.91 73.38
N LYS A 6 85.29 -58.21 72.82
CA LYS A 6 86.38 -57.23 72.65
C LYS A 6 86.15 -56.22 71.52
N ILE A 7 85.32 -56.54 70.52
CA ILE A 7 84.91 -55.59 69.47
C ILE A 7 83.86 -54.61 70.02
N LEU A 8 82.92 -55.07 70.84
CA LEU A 8 81.89 -54.21 71.45
C LEU A 8 82.45 -53.25 72.52
N GLU A 9 83.45 -53.66 73.31
CA GLU A 9 84.10 -52.76 74.29
C GLU A 9 85.00 -51.68 73.63
N LYS A 10 85.49 -51.90 72.41
CA LYS A 10 86.27 -50.89 71.66
C LYS A 10 85.42 -49.89 70.87
N ILE A 11 84.13 -50.17 70.64
CA ILE A 11 83.23 -49.31 69.85
C ILE A 11 82.34 -48.42 70.76
N SER A 12 82.20 -48.76 72.04
CA SER A 12 81.46 -47.97 73.04
C SER A 12 81.96 -46.51 73.16
N PRO A 13 83.27 -46.19 73.18
CA PRO A 13 83.72 -44.80 73.26
C PRO A 13 83.46 -43.99 71.98
N PHE A 14 83.32 -44.66 70.82
CA PHE A 14 83.09 -44.01 69.53
C PHE A 14 81.66 -43.48 69.40
N PHE A 15 80.67 -44.19 69.95
CA PHE A 15 79.27 -43.74 69.97
C PHE A 15 79.00 -42.65 71.01
N THR A 16 79.71 -42.64 72.13
CA THR A 16 79.62 -41.56 73.13
C THR A 16 80.27 -40.27 72.61
N MET A 17 81.40 -40.39 71.90
CA MET A 17 82.07 -39.23 71.27
C MET A 17 81.30 -38.67 70.06
N LEU A 18 80.56 -39.50 69.31
CA LEU A 18 79.70 -39.04 68.20
C LEU A 18 78.48 -38.25 68.70
N LYS A 19 77.98 -38.57 69.90
CA LYS A 19 76.79 -37.94 70.50
C LYS A 19 77.08 -36.58 71.14
N GLU A 20 78.33 -36.32 71.55
CA GLU A 20 78.75 -35.03 72.14
C GLU A 20 79.38 -34.05 71.12
N LYS A 21 79.95 -34.51 70.01
CA LYS A 21 80.55 -33.61 68.99
C LYS A 21 79.63 -33.20 67.85
N LEU A 22 78.56 -33.94 67.57
CA LEU A 22 77.53 -33.50 66.63
C LEU A 22 76.37 -32.94 67.45
N LYS A 23 76.15 -31.63 67.33
CA LYS A 23 74.96 -30.94 67.84
C LYS A 23 73.71 -31.46 67.10
N LEU A 24 73.33 -32.72 67.33
CA LEU A 24 72.26 -33.43 66.63
C LEU A 24 70.91 -32.75 66.86
N ASN A 25 70.72 -32.13 68.03
CA ASN A 25 69.53 -31.32 68.30
C ASN A 25 69.50 -30.04 67.44
N LYS A 26 70.65 -29.39 67.17
CA LYS A 26 70.70 -28.25 66.25
C LYS A 26 70.57 -28.66 64.79
N VAL A 27 71.04 -29.85 64.39
CA VAL A 27 70.86 -30.35 63.01
C VAL A 27 69.44 -30.83 62.77
N ILE A 28 68.79 -31.45 63.76
CA ILE A 28 67.38 -31.85 63.70
C ILE A 28 66.47 -30.61 63.77
N GLU A 29 66.79 -29.60 64.59
CA GLU A 29 66.09 -28.31 64.55
C GLU A 29 66.37 -27.52 63.27
N PHE A 30 67.59 -27.56 62.74
CA PHE A 30 67.92 -26.93 61.47
C PHE A 30 67.23 -27.64 60.31
N LEU A 31 67.16 -28.97 60.29
CA LEU A 31 66.39 -29.73 59.30
C LEU A 31 64.89 -29.57 59.50
N LYS A 32 64.37 -29.52 60.73
CA LYS A 32 62.95 -29.17 61.00
C LYS A 32 62.65 -27.72 60.62
N SER A 33 63.58 -26.79 60.78
CA SER A 33 63.48 -25.39 60.36
C SER A 33 63.61 -25.26 58.84
N PHE A 34 64.47 -26.05 58.20
CA PHE A 34 64.65 -26.10 56.75
C PHE A 34 63.48 -26.80 56.07
N TYR A 35 62.91 -27.84 56.69
CA TYR A 35 61.69 -28.51 56.24
C TYR A 35 60.46 -27.65 56.54
N LYS A 36 60.37 -26.98 57.70
CA LYS A 36 59.32 -25.97 57.95
C LYS A 36 59.45 -24.78 57.03
N ARG A 37 60.65 -24.30 56.69
CA ARG A 37 60.88 -23.21 55.73
C ARG A 37 60.68 -23.65 54.29
N LYS A 38 61.01 -24.88 53.89
CA LYS A 38 60.68 -25.45 52.58
C LYS A 38 59.19 -25.74 52.45
N VAL A 39 58.55 -26.25 53.50
CA VAL A 39 57.09 -26.43 53.55
C VAL A 39 56.40 -25.08 53.60
N LEU A 40 56.92 -24.07 54.32
CA LEU A 40 56.40 -22.70 54.27
C LEU A 40 56.61 -22.12 52.88
N PHE A 41 57.76 -22.30 52.26
CA PHE A 41 58.08 -21.78 50.93
C PHE A 41 57.22 -22.46 49.86
N ILE A 42 57.01 -23.77 49.96
CA ILE A 42 56.07 -24.53 49.12
C ILE A 42 54.63 -24.10 49.42
N LEU A 43 54.24 -23.84 50.67
CA LEU A 43 52.92 -23.30 51.01
C LEU A 43 52.74 -21.88 50.47
N THR A 44 53.78 -21.06 50.51
CA THR A 44 53.74 -19.67 50.03
C THR A 44 53.70 -19.67 48.51
N ILE A 45 54.49 -20.52 47.85
CA ILE A 45 54.40 -20.74 46.40
C ILE A 45 53.05 -21.34 46.04
N SER A 46 52.53 -22.31 46.78
CA SER A 46 51.20 -22.88 46.53
C SER A 46 50.10 -21.86 46.76
N ILE A 47 50.19 -20.99 47.77
CA ILE A 47 49.25 -19.89 47.99
C ILE A 47 49.37 -18.85 46.87
N VAL A 48 50.59 -18.54 46.40
CA VAL A 48 50.79 -17.61 45.27
C VAL A 48 50.31 -18.23 43.97
N VAL A 49 50.57 -19.51 43.72
CA VAL A 49 50.12 -20.25 42.54
C VAL A 49 48.61 -20.45 42.59
N ILE A 50 48.03 -20.74 43.76
CA ILE A 50 46.59 -20.80 43.95
C ILE A 50 46.01 -19.40 43.79
N ALA A 51 46.60 -18.34 44.35
CA ALA A 51 46.08 -16.98 44.22
C ALA A 51 46.20 -16.46 42.78
N VAL A 52 47.26 -16.78 42.06
CA VAL A 52 47.44 -16.48 40.63
C VAL A 52 46.52 -17.33 39.78
N ALA A 53 46.37 -18.63 40.08
CA ALA A 53 45.41 -19.50 39.41
C ALA A 53 43.98 -19.03 39.68
N LEU A 54 43.65 -18.65 40.92
CA LEU A 54 42.35 -18.10 41.31
C LEU A 54 42.15 -16.72 40.71
N SER A 55 43.18 -15.88 40.57
CA SER A 55 43.06 -14.57 39.90
C SER A 55 42.89 -14.74 38.40
N ILE A 56 43.53 -15.75 37.78
CA ILE A 56 43.34 -16.12 36.37
C ILE A 56 41.95 -16.73 36.17
N LEU A 57 41.50 -17.58 37.11
CA LEU A 57 40.17 -18.20 37.09
C LEU A 57 39.09 -17.13 37.31
N LEU A 58 39.26 -16.26 38.31
CA LEU A 58 38.39 -15.12 38.61
C LEU A 58 38.44 -14.10 37.46
N SER A 59 39.57 -13.84 36.82
CA SER A 59 39.61 -12.98 35.62
C SER A 59 38.93 -13.62 34.41
N ARG A 60 38.88 -14.96 34.33
CA ARG A 60 38.12 -15.69 33.31
C ARG A 60 36.62 -15.82 33.64
N ILE A 61 36.25 -15.78 34.92
CA ILE A 61 34.86 -15.92 35.39
C ILE A 61 34.18 -14.54 35.57
N LEU A 62 34.92 -13.52 36.01
CA LEU A 62 34.46 -12.13 36.19
C LEU A 62 34.85 -11.21 35.02
N GLY A 63 35.79 -11.62 34.17
CA GLY A 63 36.03 -10.96 32.91
C GLY A 63 34.80 -11.14 32.05
N LYS A 64 33.93 -10.11 32.00
CA LYS A 64 32.99 -9.97 30.89
C LYS A 64 33.78 -10.27 29.62
N ASN A 65 33.31 -11.21 28.81
CA ASN A 65 33.89 -11.59 27.52
C ASN A 65 33.82 -10.37 26.56
N ALA A 66 34.61 -9.34 26.84
CA ALA A 66 34.78 -8.17 26.00
C ALA A 66 35.82 -8.56 24.96
N ILE A 67 35.36 -8.69 23.73
CA ILE A 67 36.21 -8.97 22.58
C ILE A 67 36.59 -7.62 21.98
N GLU A 68 37.88 -7.34 21.92
CA GLU A 68 38.47 -6.09 21.44
C GLU A 68 38.64 -6.15 19.91
N ILE A 69 38.11 -5.15 19.20
CA ILE A 69 38.18 -5.06 17.74
C ILE A 69 39.29 -4.06 17.33
N ASN A 70 40.27 -4.49 16.53
CA ASN A 70 41.29 -3.59 15.95
C ASN A 70 40.89 -3.16 14.53
N PRO A 71 41.08 -1.89 14.11
CA PRO A 71 40.77 -1.40 12.76
C PRO A 71 41.70 -1.95 11.67
N ASN A 72 42.83 -2.57 12.03
CA ASN A 72 43.69 -3.30 11.09
C ASN A 72 43.25 -4.78 10.88
N GLN A 73 42.18 -5.24 11.52
CA GLN A 73 41.57 -6.54 11.27
C GLN A 73 40.26 -6.33 10.51
N GLU A 74 40.18 -6.84 9.27
CA GLU A 74 39.01 -6.61 8.41
C GLU A 74 37.72 -7.27 8.94
N ILE A 75 37.79 -8.24 9.87
CA ILE A 75 36.61 -8.92 10.43
C ILE A 75 36.94 -9.47 11.84
N THR A 76 36.20 -9.06 12.88
CA THR A 76 36.20 -9.75 14.19
C THR A 76 34.84 -10.41 14.41
N ILE A 77 34.84 -11.73 14.68
CA ILE A 77 33.66 -12.58 14.80
C ILE A 77 33.28 -12.73 16.27
N ILE A 78 32.02 -12.43 16.62
CA ILE A 78 31.40 -12.86 17.87
C ILE A 78 30.06 -13.47 17.52
N GLU A 79 29.81 -14.69 17.99
CA GLU A 79 28.60 -15.52 17.85
C GLU A 79 27.63 -15.12 16.72
N ASN A 80 26.91 -13.99 16.81
CA ASN A 80 26.02 -13.50 15.74
C ASN A 80 26.26 -12.07 15.21
N LEU A 81 27.11 -11.22 15.82
CA LEU A 81 27.33 -9.81 15.38
C LEU A 81 28.73 -9.59 14.80
N HIS A 82 28.77 -8.96 13.63
CA HIS A 82 29.95 -8.54 12.90
C HIS A 82 29.98 -7.01 12.77
N VAL A 83 31.08 -6.39 13.17
CA VAL A 83 31.29 -4.94 13.02
C VAL A 83 32.50 -4.70 12.12
N ASN A 84 32.26 -4.04 10.99
CA ASN A 84 33.32 -3.61 10.07
C ASN A 84 33.49 -2.09 10.19
N ILE A 85 34.72 -1.67 10.53
CA ILE A 85 35.11 -0.27 10.70
C ILE A 85 35.93 0.12 9.47
N PRO A 86 35.37 0.91 8.53
CA PRO A 86 36.10 1.26 7.33
C PRO A 86 37.31 2.14 7.64
N LYS A 87 38.34 2.05 6.80
CA LYS A 87 39.50 2.96 6.88
C LYS A 87 39.02 4.42 6.75
N GLY A 88 39.55 5.28 7.62
CA GLY A 88 39.16 6.69 7.67
C GLY A 88 37.85 6.96 8.41
N ALA A 89 37.19 5.95 9.00
CA ALA A 89 36.04 6.16 9.88
C ALA A 89 36.38 7.04 11.09
N PHE A 90 37.62 6.97 11.58
CA PHE A 90 38.12 7.78 12.69
C PHE A 90 39.49 8.37 12.33
N PRO A 91 39.88 9.53 12.92
CA PRO A 91 41.19 10.13 12.68
C PRO A 91 42.35 9.33 13.30
N TYR A 92 42.05 8.35 14.17
CA TYR A 92 42.99 7.45 14.79
C TYR A 92 42.45 6.01 14.77
N GLU A 93 43.34 5.04 15.03
CA GLU A 93 42.97 3.64 15.22
C GLU A 93 42.05 3.51 16.43
N LYS A 94 40.77 3.24 16.18
CA LYS A 94 39.74 3.11 17.19
C LYS A 94 39.28 1.67 17.34
N LYS A 95 39.17 1.23 18.59
CA LYS A 95 38.79 -0.14 18.95
C LYS A 95 37.45 -0.17 19.68
N PHE A 96 36.72 -1.26 19.51
CA PHE A 96 35.43 -1.47 20.17
C PHE A 96 35.41 -2.80 20.93
N ASN A 97 34.79 -2.77 22.10
CA ASN A 97 34.43 -3.92 22.90
C ASN A 97 32.96 -4.25 22.64
N LEU A 98 32.68 -5.51 22.35
CA LEU A 98 31.32 -6.02 22.21
C LEU A 98 30.96 -6.80 23.47
N ILE A 99 30.01 -6.27 24.24
CA ILE A 99 29.59 -6.88 25.51
C ILE A 99 28.16 -7.43 25.34
N PRO A 100 27.95 -8.76 25.41
CA PRO A 100 26.60 -9.33 25.30
C PRO A 100 25.75 -8.93 26.51
N LEU A 101 24.55 -8.44 26.23
CA LEU A 101 23.49 -8.15 27.19
C LEU A 101 22.42 -9.23 27.07
N THR A 102 22.09 -9.86 28.19
CA THR A 102 21.05 -10.89 28.27
C THR A 102 19.85 -10.39 29.06
N LYS A 103 18.68 -11.02 28.86
CA LYS A 103 17.46 -10.72 29.61
C LYS A 103 17.67 -10.83 31.12
N ASP A 104 18.50 -11.78 31.56
CA ASP A 104 18.79 -12.00 32.98
C ASP A 104 19.67 -10.91 33.59
N SER A 105 20.62 -10.37 32.81
CA SER A 105 21.56 -9.34 33.26
C SER A 105 20.99 -7.92 33.13
N ASN A 106 20.06 -7.70 32.21
CA ASN A 106 19.53 -6.38 31.87
C ASN A 106 18.01 -6.41 31.60
N PRO A 107 17.16 -6.81 32.57
CA PRO A 107 15.73 -7.07 32.33
C PRO A 107 14.95 -5.86 31.79
N GLY A 108 15.34 -4.63 32.17
CA GLY A 108 14.69 -3.39 31.71
C GLY A 108 14.87 -3.10 30.20
N ILE A 109 15.94 -3.61 29.59
CA ILE A 109 16.18 -3.47 28.14
C ILE A 109 15.21 -4.38 27.34
N PHE A 110 14.93 -5.57 27.87
CA PHE A 110 14.14 -6.60 27.19
C PHE A 110 12.64 -6.52 27.50
N SER A 111 12.22 -5.68 28.46
CA SER A 111 10.79 -5.43 28.74
C SER A 111 10.14 -4.48 27.75
N SER A 112 10.91 -3.66 27.03
CA SER A 112 10.42 -2.59 26.15
C SER A 112 10.62 -2.86 24.66
N ALA A 113 11.30 -3.95 24.28
CA ALA A 113 11.68 -4.21 22.90
C ALA A 113 11.61 -5.71 22.54
N PRO A 114 11.01 -6.07 21.39
CA PRO A 114 10.86 -7.46 20.95
C PRO A 114 12.15 -7.96 20.27
N PHE A 115 13.28 -7.87 20.98
CA PHE A 115 14.54 -8.42 20.48
C PHE A 115 14.43 -9.94 20.37
N ILE A 116 14.76 -10.47 19.21
CA ILE A 116 14.64 -11.91 18.91
C ILE A 116 15.91 -12.71 19.25
N ASP A 117 16.99 -12.03 19.62
CA ASP A 117 18.29 -12.60 19.95
C ASP A 117 19.09 -11.66 20.91
N VAL A 118 20.35 -12.01 21.23
CA VAL A 118 21.26 -11.27 22.11
C VAL A 118 21.46 -9.83 21.64
N VAL A 119 21.39 -8.89 22.58
CA VAL A 119 21.75 -7.47 22.33
C VAL A 119 23.22 -7.28 22.69
N TYR A 120 24.01 -6.63 21.85
CA TYR A 120 25.42 -6.33 22.12
C TYR A 120 25.60 -4.84 22.42
N ASP A 121 26.22 -4.53 23.55
CA ASP A 121 26.70 -3.19 23.88
C ASP A 121 28.02 -2.95 23.15
N VAL A 122 27.99 -2.13 22.10
CA VAL A 122 29.16 -1.79 21.28
C VAL A 122 29.82 -0.53 21.86
N LYS A 123 30.87 -0.72 22.66
CA LYS A 123 31.54 0.38 23.37
C LYS A 123 32.95 0.60 22.88
N ALA A 124 33.33 1.86 22.69
CA ALA A 124 34.71 2.21 22.38
C ALA A 124 35.64 1.80 23.53
N ALA A 125 36.75 1.14 23.21
CA ALA A 125 37.70 0.62 24.21
C ALA A 125 38.44 1.74 24.95
N ASP A 126 38.57 2.91 24.32
CA ASP A 126 39.13 4.13 24.90
C ASP A 126 38.14 4.91 25.79
N GLY A 127 36.89 4.43 25.89
CA GLY A 127 35.82 5.08 26.63
C GLY A 127 35.27 6.37 26.00
N LYS A 128 35.73 6.77 24.81
CA LYS A 128 35.28 7.99 24.12
C LYS A 128 34.17 7.69 23.13
N THR A 129 33.04 8.38 23.26
CA THR A 129 31.95 8.33 22.28
C THR A 129 32.25 9.30 21.14
N ASP A 130 32.77 8.76 20.03
CA ASP A 130 33.03 9.55 18.82
C ASP A 130 32.05 9.17 17.72
N PHE A 131 31.71 10.14 16.89
CA PHE A 131 30.96 9.93 15.65
C PHE A 131 31.97 9.69 14.53
N SER A 132 31.75 8.65 13.74
CA SER A 132 32.64 8.31 12.63
C SER A 132 32.44 9.26 11.44
N TYR A 133 33.52 9.49 10.68
CA TYR A 133 33.51 10.25 9.42
C TYR A 133 33.03 9.43 8.22
N VAL A 134 33.11 8.10 8.33
CA VAL A 134 32.62 7.12 7.36
C VAL A 134 31.87 6.07 8.16
N PRO A 135 30.64 5.69 7.77
CA PRO A 135 29.79 4.89 8.64
C PRO A 135 30.35 3.47 8.81
N MET A 136 30.29 2.96 10.04
CA MET A 136 30.59 1.57 10.37
C MET A 136 29.48 0.67 9.83
N THR A 137 29.82 -0.57 9.49
CA THR A 137 28.86 -1.57 9.03
C THR A 137 28.63 -2.60 10.13
N PHE A 138 27.37 -2.81 10.48
CA PHE A 138 26.93 -3.76 11.49
C PHE A 138 26.12 -4.86 10.81
N ARG A 139 26.63 -6.10 10.81
CA ARG A 139 25.96 -7.28 10.25
C ARG A 139 25.62 -8.25 11.38
N TYR A 140 24.36 -8.60 11.50
CA TYR A 140 23.87 -9.52 12.53
C TYR A 140 23.22 -10.74 11.88
N TYR A 141 23.75 -11.94 12.16
CA TYR A 141 23.19 -13.21 11.71
C TYR A 141 22.02 -13.64 12.59
N PHE A 142 20.90 -14.02 11.99
CA PHE A 142 19.68 -14.36 12.74
C PHE A 142 19.13 -15.73 12.34
N PRO A 143 18.37 -16.40 13.24
CA PRO A 143 17.81 -17.71 12.93
C PRO A 143 16.86 -17.72 11.73
N ALA A 144 17.04 -18.67 10.81
CA ALA A 144 16.28 -18.76 9.56
C ALA A 144 14.74 -18.80 9.74
N LYS A 145 14.23 -19.22 10.90
CA LYS A 145 12.79 -19.21 11.23
C LYS A 145 12.15 -17.81 11.17
N TYR A 146 12.95 -16.75 11.27
CA TYR A 146 12.47 -15.36 11.17
C TYR A 146 12.50 -14.83 9.73
N PHE A 147 13.10 -15.54 8.78
CA PHE A 147 13.05 -15.16 7.37
C PHE A 147 11.78 -15.70 6.71
N LEU A 148 10.88 -14.81 6.30
CA LEU A 148 9.56 -15.19 5.77
C LEU A 148 9.46 -15.20 4.24
N GLY A 149 10.57 -14.89 3.54
CA GLY A 149 10.66 -14.89 2.09
C GLY A 149 11.44 -13.70 1.55
N ILE A 150 11.86 -13.79 0.28
CA ILE A 150 12.76 -12.81 -0.36
C ILE A 150 12.15 -11.41 -0.49
N ASP A 151 10.82 -11.30 -0.54
CA ASP A 151 10.08 -10.04 -0.70
C ASP A 151 9.65 -9.41 0.63
N TYR A 152 9.91 -10.09 1.75
CA TYR A 152 9.50 -9.64 3.08
C TYR A 152 10.58 -8.78 3.74
N ASN A 153 10.16 -7.75 4.48
CA ASN A 153 11.05 -6.82 5.19
C ASN A 153 10.89 -6.91 6.72
N ASN A 154 10.68 -8.13 7.23
CA ASN A 154 10.17 -8.38 8.58
C ASN A 154 11.25 -8.54 9.67
N VAL A 155 12.53 -8.39 9.35
CA VAL A 155 13.65 -8.51 10.31
C VAL A 155 14.53 -7.28 10.19
N ALA A 156 14.76 -6.57 11.29
CA ALA A 156 15.46 -5.30 11.28
C ALA A 156 16.61 -5.27 12.29
N LEU A 157 17.69 -4.56 11.94
CA LEU A 157 18.71 -4.20 12.91
C LEU A 157 18.23 -2.96 13.68
N ALA A 158 18.27 -3.03 15.00
CA ALA A 158 17.82 -1.98 15.89
C ALA A 158 18.89 -1.64 16.94
N TYR A 159 18.80 -0.43 17.48
CA TYR A 159 19.62 0.02 18.59
C TYR A 159 18.81 0.66 19.70
N ILE A 160 19.40 0.73 20.89
CA ILE A 160 18.83 1.39 22.06
C ILE A 160 19.68 2.63 22.38
N PRO A 161 19.12 3.84 22.25
CA PRO A 161 19.87 5.06 22.58
C PRO A 161 20.35 5.08 24.03
N ASP A 162 21.43 5.82 24.31
CA ASP A 162 22.04 5.85 25.64
C ASP A 162 21.18 6.53 26.72
N ASP A 163 20.21 7.36 26.30
CA ASP A 163 19.20 7.95 27.19
C ASP A 163 18.16 6.93 27.71
N GLY A 164 18.21 5.69 27.22
CA GLY A 164 17.29 4.62 27.62
C GLY A 164 15.88 4.74 27.03
N SER A 165 15.68 5.57 26.00
CA SER A 165 14.43 5.67 25.24
C SER A 165 14.10 4.38 24.47
N ALA A 166 12.92 4.35 23.83
CA ALA A 166 12.49 3.20 23.03
C ALA A 166 13.51 2.85 21.93
N PHE A 167 13.59 1.55 21.58
CA PHE A 167 14.49 1.10 20.53
C PHE A 167 14.18 1.78 19.19
N ARG A 168 15.21 1.95 18.36
CA ARG A 168 15.12 2.54 17.03
C ARG A 168 15.66 1.57 16.00
N VAL A 169 14.95 1.42 14.88
CA VAL A 169 15.43 0.64 13.72
C VAL A 169 16.42 1.49 12.94
N PHE A 170 17.56 0.91 12.55
CA PHE A 170 18.49 1.59 11.65
C PHE A 170 17.86 1.80 10.27
N PRO A 171 17.72 3.05 9.79
CA PRO A 171 17.16 3.32 8.47
C PRO A 171 17.99 2.68 7.36
N GLY A 172 17.32 2.09 6.37
CA GLY A 172 17.96 1.46 5.21
C GLY A 172 18.72 0.17 5.50
N CYS A 173 18.55 -0.43 6.69
CA CYS A 173 19.07 -1.77 6.95
C CYS A 173 18.44 -2.79 5.99
N TYR A 174 19.16 -3.87 5.68
CA TYR A 174 18.74 -4.82 4.65
C TYR A 174 18.95 -6.26 5.08
N ILE A 175 18.10 -7.15 4.55
CA ILE A 175 18.22 -8.60 4.74
C ILE A 175 19.13 -9.18 3.65
N GLY A 176 20.12 -9.97 4.04
CA GLY A 176 21.04 -10.66 3.14
C GLY A 176 21.18 -12.14 3.47
N TYR A 177 21.92 -12.84 2.62
CA TYR A 177 22.28 -14.25 2.81
C TYR A 177 23.70 -14.49 2.30
N ASP A 178 24.51 -15.17 3.10
CA ASP A 178 25.82 -15.68 2.71
C ASP A 178 26.03 -17.10 3.25
N GLU A 179 27.26 -17.63 3.15
CA GLU A 179 27.62 -18.99 3.58
C GLU A 179 27.33 -19.26 5.07
N LYS A 180 27.29 -18.22 5.91
CA LYS A 180 26.98 -18.34 7.35
C LYS A 180 25.48 -18.32 7.65
N GLY A 181 24.67 -17.93 6.68
CA GLY A 181 23.21 -17.90 6.77
C GLY A 181 22.60 -16.52 6.51
N TYR A 182 21.37 -16.34 6.98
CA TYR A 182 20.66 -15.07 6.86
C TYR A 182 21.21 -14.04 7.85
N PHE A 183 21.34 -12.81 7.37
CA PHE A 183 21.78 -11.69 8.19
C PHE A 183 20.96 -10.43 7.90
N VAL A 184 20.96 -9.52 8.87
CA VAL A 184 20.52 -8.13 8.66
C VAL A 184 21.73 -7.22 8.82
N GLU A 185 21.92 -6.29 7.89
CA GLU A 185 23.06 -5.38 7.88
C GLU A 185 22.60 -3.92 7.83
N ALA A 186 23.26 -3.05 8.58
CA ALA A 186 23.04 -1.61 8.54
C ALA A 186 24.36 -0.83 8.59
N LYS A 187 24.33 0.39 8.05
CA LYS A 187 25.40 1.38 8.19
C LYS A 187 25.01 2.40 9.26
N SER A 188 25.94 2.73 10.15
CA SER A 188 25.73 3.75 11.18
C SER A 188 27.02 4.48 11.50
N PHE A 189 26.92 5.77 11.77
CA PHE A 189 28.07 6.59 12.17
C PHE A 189 28.43 6.49 13.65
N HIS A 190 27.51 6.01 14.48
CA HIS A 190 27.70 5.85 15.92
C HIS A 190 27.57 4.38 16.33
N SER A 191 28.19 4.06 17.47
CA SER A 191 28.06 2.77 18.13
C SER A 191 27.05 2.87 19.27
N SER A 192 26.29 1.79 19.51
CA SER A 192 25.26 1.77 20.55
C SER A 192 25.01 0.33 21.03
N LYS A 193 23.92 0.11 21.77
CA LYS A 193 23.43 -1.24 22.12
C LYS A 193 22.61 -1.77 20.96
N ILE A 194 23.12 -2.76 20.24
CA ILE A 194 22.60 -3.22 18.94
C ILE A 194 22.00 -4.62 19.09
N GLY A 195 20.83 -4.83 18.50
CA GLY A 195 20.16 -6.14 18.44
C GLY A 195 19.27 -6.27 17.22
N VAL A 196 18.60 -7.42 17.10
CA VAL A 196 17.67 -7.70 15.99
C VAL A 196 16.25 -7.78 16.50
N VAL A 197 15.31 -7.18 15.76
CA VAL A 197 13.88 -7.22 16.06
C VAL A 197 13.10 -7.84 14.90
N ALA A 198 12.05 -8.58 15.23
CA ALA A 198 11.05 -9.02 14.25
C ALA A 198 9.94 -7.96 14.15
N LEU A 199 9.75 -7.44 12.94
CA LEU A 199 8.67 -6.52 12.61
C LEU A 199 7.45 -7.29 12.11
N THR A 200 6.29 -6.64 12.12
CA THR A 200 5.08 -7.19 11.50
C THR A 200 5.36 -7.56 10.04
N PRO A 201 5.14 -8.81 9.61
CA PRO A 201 5.45 -9.24 8.26
C PRO A 201 4.68 -8.45 7.20
N LYS A 202 5.40 -7.80 6.29
CA LYS A 202 4.84 -7.12 5.13
C LYS A 202 5.69 -7.45 3.91
N LYS A 203 5.03 -7.67 2.77
CA LYS A 203 5.71 -7.70 1.47
C LYS A 203 6.10 -6.26 1.12
N GLN A 204 7.31 -6.07 0.65
CA GLN A 204 7.81 -4.76 0.29
C GLN A 204 7.17 -4.29 -1.02
N GLU A 205 6.36 -3.23 -0.93
CA GLU A 205 5.76 -2.58 -2.09
C GLU A 205 6.75 -1.57 -2.69
N LEU A 206 7.03 -1.69 -3.99
CA LEU A 206 8.03 -0.87 -4.70
C LEU A 206 7.43 -0.34 -6.00
N GLY A 207 7.96 0.78 -6.51
CA GLY A 207 7.54 1.37 -7.78
C GLY A 207 6.34 2.32 -7.65
N ILE A 208 5.69 2.64 -8.76
CA ILE A 208 4.55 3.57 -8.77
C ILE A 208 3.28 2.85 -8.31
N LYS A 209 2.71 3.32 -7.21
CA LYS A 209 1.44 2.86 -6.63
C LYS A 209 0.35 3.92 -6.85
N VAL A 210 -0.80 3.51 -7.38
CA VAL A 210 -1.98 4.38 -7.45
C VAL A 210 -2.61 4.48 -6.06
N LEU A 211 -2.71 5.71 -5.53
CA LEU A 211 -3.35 5.98 -4.23
C LEU A 211 -4.82 6.31 -4.41
N VAL A 212 -5.12 7.16 -5.39
CA VAL A 212 -6.48 7.58 -5.73
C VAL A 212 -6.58 7.67 -7.24
N GLU A 213 -7.57 7.01 -7.83
CA GLU A 213 -7.82 7.05 -9.26
C GLU A 213 -9.00 7.99 -9.57
N LYS A 214 -8.79 8.92 -10.50
CA LYS A 214 -9.79 9.87 -10.99
C LYS A 214 -9.81 9.83 -12.51
N LEU A 215 -11.02 9.79 -13.08
CA LEU A 215 -11.20 9.99 -14.50
C LEU A 215 -11.24 11.49 -14.75
N SER A 216 -10.08 12.05 -15.05
CA SER A 216 -9.90 13.49 -15.31
C SER A 216 -8.96 13.64 -16.50
N PRO A 217 -9.20 14.61 -17.41
CA PRO A 217 -8.23 14.96 -18.44
C PRO A 217 -6.96 15.60 -17.85
N GLU A 218 -7.01 16.05 -16.59
CA GLU A 218 -5.85 16.56 -15.89
C GLU A 218 -4.78 15.45 -15.72
N PRO A 219 -3.49 15.77 -15.86
CA PRO A 219 -2.42 14.78 -15.70
C PRO A 219 -2.50 14.08 -14.32
N ALA A 220 -1.88 12.92 -14.12
CA ALA A 220 -1.73 12.34 -12.80
C ALA A 220 -0.72 13.15 -11.96
N ILE A 221 -0.94 13.25 -10.65
CA ILE A 221 0.07 13.75 -9.71
C ILE A 221 0.92 12.56 -9.27
N LEU A 222 2.21 12.58 -9.55
CA LEU A 222 3.16 11.61 -9.01
C LEU A 222 3.94 12.22 -7.85
N ILE A 223 3.75 11.67 -6.67
CA ILE A 223 4.49 12.04 -5.46
C ILE A 223 5.76 11.19 -5.38
N VAL A 224 6.91 11.85 -5.29
CA VAL A 224 8.22 11.20 -5.08
C VAL A 224 8.78 11.69 -3.74
N PRO A 225 8.59 10.92 -2.65
CA PRO A 225 8.93 11.37 -1.31
C PRO A 225 10.44 11.40 -1.06
N GLY A 226 10.85 12.15 -0.05
CA GLY A 226 12.24 12.26 0.42
C GLY A 226 12.46 11.66 1.80
N THR A 227 13.26 12.33 2.62
CA THR A 227 13.58 11.90 3.99
C THR A 227 12.43 12.09 4.98
N ASP A 228 11.49 12.99 4.69
CA ASP A 228 10.30 13.19 5.51
C ASP A 228 9.24 12.10 5.26
N ARG A 229 8.99 11.30 6.29
CA ARG A 229 8.00 10.20 6.25
C ARG A 229 6.58 10.73 6.05
N ASN A 230 6.27 11.93 6.52
CA ASN A 230 4.93 12.50 6.44
C ASN A 230 4.60 13.02 5.04
N PHE A 231 5.61 13.25 4.19
CA PHE A 231 5.41 13.72 2.83
C PHE A 231 4.66 12.71 1.95
N LYS A 232 4.58 11.42 2.33
CA LYS A 232 3.68 10.46 1.65
C LYS A 232 2.20 10.83 1.81
N GLY A 233 1.86 11.68 2.77
CA GLY A 233 0.56 12.29 2.96
C GLY A 233 -0.44 11.46 3.78
N TYR A 234 -0.04 10.32 4.35
CA TYR A 234 -0.92 9.51 5.19
C TYR A 234 -0.96 10.03 6.63
N PHE A 235 -2.12 10.50 7.06
CA PHE A 235 -2.40 10.75 8.46
C PHE A 235 -3.08 9.51 9.06
N LYS A 236 -2.42 8.88 10.02
CA LYS A 236 -3.07 7.80 10.79
C LYS A 236 -4.17 8.38 11.65
N SER A 237 -5.40 7.94 11.41
CA SER A 237 -6.54 8.14 12.30
C SER A 237 -7.00 6.75 12.75
N ASP A 238 -7.10 6.52 14.05
CA ASP A 238 -7.58 5.24 14.59
C ASP A 238 -9.10 5.02 14.34
N GLU A 239 -9.81 6.05 13.84
CA GLU A 239 -11.28 6.08 13.73
C GLU A 239 -11.82 6.23 12.29
N SER A 240 -10.96 6.45 11.28
CA SER A 240 -11.40 6.66 9.88
C SER A 240 -10.41 6.09 8.86
N SER A 241 -10.87 5.82 7.64
CA SER A 241 -9.98 5.45 6.52
C SER A 241 -8.93 6.54 6.30
N ASP A 242 -7.64 6.17 6.29
CA ASP A 242 -6.51 7.09 6.15
C ASP A 242 -6.75 8.15 5.05
N LEU A 243 -6.95 9.41 5.45
CA LEU A 243 -7.04 10.54 4.52
C LEU A 243 -5.64 10.87 4.01
N ASN A 244 -5.48 10.97 2.68
CA ASN A 244 -4.21 11.35 2.06
C ASN A 244 -4.16 12.85 1.75
N PHE A 245 -3.19 13.57 2.32
CA PHE A 245 -2.96 15.02 2.10
C PHE A 245 -3.04 15.43 0.62
N TRP A 246 -2.33 14.72 -0.25
CA TRP A 246 -2.25 15.05 -1.68
C TRP A 246 -3.59 14.83 -2.39
N SER A 247 -4.36 13.84 -1.97
CA SER A 247 -5.72 13.63 -2.49
C SER A 247 -6.69 14.73 -2.09
N VAL A 248 -6.48 15.38 -0.95
CA VAL A 248 -7.26 16.56 -0.54
C VAL A 248 -6.80 17.80 -1.31
N ALA A 249 -5.48 17.98 -1.46
CA ALA A 249 -4.92 19.09 -2.22
C ALA A 249 -5.37 19.06 -3.69
N PHE A 250 -5.39 17.88 -4.32
CA PHE A 250 -5.75 17.69 -5.74
C PHE A 250 -6.93 16.71 -5.91
N SER A 251 -8.10 17.10 -5.39
CA SER A 251 -9.31 16.25 -5.35
C SER A 251 -9.80 15.71 -6.70
N ASN A 252 -9.47 16.40 -7.78
CA ASN A 252 -9.92 16.09 -9.14
C ASN A 252 -8.91 15.28 -9.95
N ARG A 253 -7.74 14.97 -9.38
CA ARG A 253 -6.63 14.32 -10.10
C ARG A 253 -6.35 12.93 -9.56
N THR A 254 -5.84 12.07 -10.44
CA THR A 254 -5.27 10.78 -10.03
C THR A 254 -3.99 11.04 -9.24
N ILE A 255 -3.88 10.43 -8.06
CA ILE A 255 -2.71 10.54 -7.18
C ILE A 255 -1.96 9.22 -7.20
N MET A 256 -0.67 9.29 -7.51
CA MET A 256 0.25 8.16 -7.51
C MET A 256 1.45 8.47 -6.61
N LEU A 257 2.05 7.43 -6.04
CA LEU A 257 3.20 7.52 -5.16
C LEU A 257 4.30 6.59 -5.66
N TYR A 258 5.52 7.11 -5.82
CA TYR A 258 6.70 6.28 -6.04
C TYR A 258 7.23 5.75 -4.71
N ASN A 259 7.12 4.45 -4.48
CA ASN A 259 7.59 3.79 -3.28
C ASN A 259 8.98 3.17 -3.47
N TYR A 260 9.90 3.58 -2.60
CA TYR A 260 11.25 3.02 -2.49
C TYR A 260 11.70 3.02 -1.01
N PRO A 261 12.54 2.06 -0.59
CA PRO A 261 12.87 1.83 0.82
C PRO A 261 14.05 2.70 1.27
N LEU A 262 13.78 3.99 1.46
CA LEU A 262 14.75 4.95 2.02
C LEU A 262 14.96 4.72 3.52
N TYR A 263 13.88 4.61 4.29
CA TYR A 263 13.90 4.46 5.75
C TYR A 263 13.44 3.07 6.23
N GLU A 264 12.79 2.30 5.37
CA GLU A 264 12.31 0.95 5.69
C GLU A 264 13.43 -0.08 5.59
N VAL A 265 13.23 -1.23 6.23
CA VAL A 265 14.07 -2.40 6.00
C VAL A 265 13.96 -2.80 4.53
N ARG A 266 15.08 -3.04 3.88
CA ARG A 266 15.15 -3.55 2.51
C ARG A 266 15.03 -5.06 2.52
N SER A 267 14.09 -5.56 1.73
CA SER A 267 13.95 -6.99 1.49
C SER A 267 15.21 -7.54 0.81
N LYS A 268 15.39 -8.86 0.89
CA LYS A 268 16.51 -9.51 0.22
C LYS A 268 16.44 -9.30 -1.30
N LEU A 269 15.25 -9.39 -1.90
CA LEU A 269 15.07 -9.14 -3.33
C LEU A 269 15.53 -7.73 -3.72
N TYR A 270 15.11 -6.71 -2.96
CA TYR A 270 15.55 -5.34 -3.22
C TYR A 270 17.08 -5.20 -3.13
N GLN A 271 17.68 -5.78 -2.10
CA GLN A 271 19.12 -5.72 -1.92
C GLN A 271 19.90 -6.45 -3.01
N ASP A 272 19.42 -7.61 -3.47
CA ASP A 272 20.02 -8.36 -4.57
C ASP A 272 20.02 -7.49 -5.85
N MET A 273 18.91 -6.81 -6.16
CA MET A 273 18.81 -5.89 -7.30
C MET A 273 19.81 -4.73 -7.21
N VAL A 274 19.94 -4.10 -6.03
CA VAL A 274 20.95 -3.05 -5.79
C VAL A 274 22.36 -3.59 -5.99
N THR A 275 22.64 -4.77 -5.41
CA THR A 275 23.97 -5.39 -5.47
C THR A 275 24.36 -5.70 -6.91
N ASP A 276 23.42 -6.21 -7.70
CA ASP A 276 23.63 -6.47 -9.12
C ASP A 276 23.75 -5.19 -9.94
N TYR A 277 23.10 -4.10 -9.54
CA TYR A 277 23.33 -2.78 -10.12
C TYR A 277 24.73 -2.25 -9.80
N PHE A 278 25.19 -2.37 -8.56
CA PHE A 278 26.49 -1.87 -8.11
C PHE A 278 27.68 -2.65 -8.71
N LYS A 279 27.46 -3.89 -9.16
CA LYS A 279 28.46 -4.65 -9.91
C LYS A 279 28.73 -4.07 -11.31
N ARG A 280 27.76 -3.37 -11.90
CA ARG A 280 27.82 -2.84 -13.28
C ARG A 280 27.91 -1.31 -13.36
N SER A 281 27.43 -0.58 -12.35
CA SER A 281 27.53 0.89 -12.28
C SER A 281 28.87 1.33 -11.69
N GLU A 282 29.46 2.36 -12.29
CA GLU A 282 30.68 2.99 -11.79
C GLU A 282 30.45 3.78 -10.50
N LEU A 283 29.30 4.47 -10.39
CA LEU A 283 29.01 5.34 -9.25
C LEU A 283 28.53 4.58 -8.01
N LYS A 284 27.95 3.39 -8.19
CA LYS A 284 27.38 2.57 -7.10
C LYS A 284 26.45 3.39 -6.19
N SER A 285 25.54 4.13 -6.83
CA SER A 285 24.63 5.07 -6.16
C SER A 285 23.22 4.49 -6.06
N TYR A 286 22.60 4.66 -4.89
CA TYR A 286 21.19 4.33 -4.67
C TYR A 286 20.25 5.30 -5.39
N ILE A 287 20.57 6.59 -5.46
CA ILE A 287 19.79 7.58 -6.22
C ILE A 287 19.78 7.21 -7.71
N GLU A 288 20.93 6.87 -8.27
CA GLU A 288 21.03 6.43 -9.67
C GLU A 288 20.29 5.10 -9.91
N PHE A 289 20.43 4.12 -9.01
CA PHE A 289 19.67 2.88 -9.08
C PHE A 289 18.15 3.13 -9.07
N GLU A 290 17.66 3.99 -8.17
CA GLU A 290 16.24 4.34 -8.10
C GLU A 290 15.77 5.16 -9.30
N ALA A 291 16.65 5.95 -9.92
CA ALA A 291 16.34 6.69 -11.14
C ALA A 291 16.07 5.76 -12.34
N GLU A 292 16.90 4.73 -12.52
CA GLU A 292 16.68 3.68 -13.55
C GLU A 292 15.36 2.93 -13.33
N ARG A 293 15.00 2.68 -12.07
CA ARG A 293 13.74 2.04 -11.71
C ARG A 293 12.55 2.97 -11.95
N LEU A 294 12.64 4.23 -11.56
CA LEU A 294 11.60 5.22 -11.83
C LEU A 294 11.41 5.41 -13.33
N ALA A 295 12.48 5.45 -14.13
CA ALA A 295 12.40 5.48 -15.59
C ALA A 295 11.62 4.28 -16.16
N SER A 296 11.93 3.09 -15.67
CA SER A 296 11.23 1.85 -16.08
C SER A 296 9.74 1.91 -15.74
N GLU A 297 9.38 2.43 -14.58
CA GLU A 297 7.99 2.61 -14.17
C GLU A 297 7.29 3.67 -15.05
N LEU A 298 7.90 4.84 -15.27
CA LEU A 298 7.33 5.89 -16.12
C LEU A 298 7.08 5.41 -17.56
N LYS A 299 7.98 4.59 -18.10
CA LYS A 299 7.79 3.91 -19.40
C LYS A 299 6.64 2.91 -19.39
N ARG A 300 6.43 2.18 -18.28
CA ARG A 300 5.27 1.29 -18.10
C ARG A 300 3.96 2.09 -18.06
N PHE A 301 3.98 3.26 -17.45
CA PHE A 301 2.83 4.19 -17.37
C PHE A 301 2.80 5.22 -18.52
N LYS A 302 3.25 4.85 -19.73
CA LYS A 302 3.26 5.76 -20.91
C LYS A 302 1.91 6.39 -21.27
N ASN A 303 0.80 5.76 -20.89
CA ASN A 303 -0.55 6.26 -21.16
C ASN A 303 -0.98 7.40 -20.21
N PHE A 304 -0.22 7.67 -19.15
CA PHE A 304 -0.45 8.79 -18.24
C PHE A 304 0.48 9.93 -18.58
N LYS A 305 -0.02 11.18 -18.56
CA LYS A 305 0.83 12.36 -18.37
C LYS A 305 0.97 12.64 -16.88
N PHE A 306 2.14 13.08 -16.44
CA PHE A 306 2.45 13.32 -15.04
C PHE A 306 2.81 14.78 -14.77
N ASP A 307 2.27 15.33 -13.69
CA ASP A 307 2.94 16.39 -12.94
C ASP A 307 3.53 15.78 -11.68
N ILE A 308 4.80 16.08 -11.39
CA ILE A 308 5.56 15.45 -10.31
C ILE A 308 5.74 16.44 -9.16
N VAL A 309 5.47 16.01 -7.93
CA VAL A 309 5.92 16.69 -6.72
C VAL A 309 6.99 15.82 -6.07
N ALA A 310 8.21 16.33 -5.99
CA ALA A 310 9.35 15.56 -5.51
C ALA A 310 10.09 16.30 -4.39
N GLN A 311 10.31 15.62 -3.26
CA GLN A 311 10.93 16.21 -2.08
C GLN A 311 12.34 15.66 -1.86
N ASP A 312 13.29 16.53 -1.50
CA ASP A 312 14.63 16.15 -1.03
C ASP A 312 15.30 15.12 -1.97
N ILE A 313 15.77 13.98 -1.45
CA ILE A 313 16.35 12.87 -2.22
C ILE A 313 15.43 12.41 -3.38
N GLY A 314 14.11 12.46 -3.20
CA GLY A 314 13.15 12.15 -4.27
C GLY A 314 13.27 13.08 -5.48
N GLY A 315 13.59 14.36 -5.25
CA GLY A 315 13.87 15.31 -6.32
C GLY A 315 15.17 15.01 -7.06
N LEU A 316 16.19 14.53 -6.35
CA LEU A 316 17.44 14.08 -6.96
C LEU A 316 17.21 12.84 -7.84
N ILE A 317 16.38 11.89 -7.38
CA ILE A 317 15.99 10.70 -8.17
C ILE A 317 15.29 11.13 -9.46
N VAL A 318 14.30 12.02 -9.39
CA VAL A 318 13.57 12.51 -10.58
C VAL A 318 14.49 13.23 -11.56
N THR A 319 15.38 14.08 -11.04
CA THR A 319 16.34 14.83 -11.87
C THR A 319 17.30 13.87 -12.58
N TYR A 320 17.83 12.90 -11.85
CA TYR A 320 18.74 11.90 -12.42
C TYR A 320 18.03 10.98 -13.41
N THR A 321 16.74 10.69 -13.19
CA THR A 321 15.89 9.93 -14.13
C THR A 321 15.84 10.62 -15.49
N LEU A 322 15.59 11.92 -15.52
CA LEU A 322 15.54 12.70 -16.77
C LEU A 322 16.91 12.95 -17.38
N LEU A 323 17.97 12.96 -16.55
CA LEU A 323 19.34 13.04 -17.03
C LEU A 323 19.77 11.78 -17.77
N LEU A 324 19.41 10.60 -17.26
CA LEU A 324 19.72 9.31 -17.88
C LEU A 324 18.77 8.96 -19.03
N HIS A 325 17.48 9.33 -18.90
CA HIS A 325 16.42 8.95 -19.82
C HIS A 325 15.66 10.17 -20.37
N PRO A 326 16.31 11.01 -21.19
CA PRO A 326 15.68 12.18 -21.80
C PRO A 326 14.54 11.81 -22.77
N GLU A 327 14.43 10.54 -23.18
CA GLU A 327 13.35 10.03 -24.01
C GLU A 327 11.98 9.93 -23.30
N ILE A 328 11.93 10.13 -21.98
CA ILE A 328 10.68 10.12 -21.21
C ILE A 328 9.89 11.40 -21.51
N ASP A 329 8.79 11.27 -22.24
CA ASP A 329 7.98 12.38 -22.76
C ASP A 329 6.64 12.56 -22.03
N ASN A 330 6.38 11.72 -21.02
CA ASN A 330 5.11 11.67 -20.31
C ASN A 330 5.10 12.50 -19.01
N ILE A 331 6.11 13.33 -18.80
CA ILE A 331 6.18 14.31 -17.70
C ILE A 331 5.96 15.71 -18.28
N ARG A 332 5.07 16.49 -17.64
CA ARG A 332 4.73 17.86 -18.07
C ARG A 332 5.34 18.91 -17.15
N ARG A 333 5.16 18.75 -15.83
CA ARG A 333 5.63 19.72 -14.83
C ARG A 333 6.26 19.03 -13.62
N ILE A 334 7.28 19.64 -13.04
CA ILE A 334 7.95 19.14 -11.84
C ILE A 334 8.07 20.25 -10.81
N ALA A 335 7.52 20.03 -9.63
CA ALA A 335 7.69 20.86 -8.47
C ALA A 335 8.65 20.17 -7.49
N PHE A 336 9.83 20.76 -7.33
CA PHE A 336 10.81 20.32 -6.36
C PHE A 336 10.55 20.97 -5.01
N VAL A 337 10.64 20.20 -3.93
CA VAL A 337 10.33 20.63 -2.56
C VAL A 337 11.56 20.37 -1.69
N SER A 338 12.30 21.43 -1.34
CA SER A 338 13.54 21.34 -0.54
C SER A 338 14.52 20.30 -1.08
N VAL A 339 14.91 20.44 -2.35
CA VAL A 339 15.81 19.49 -3.01
C VAL A 339 17.25 20.02 -2.99
N PRO A 340 18.24 19.28 -2.45
CA PRO A 340 19.61 19.74 -2.35
C PRO A 340 20.41 19.45 -3.64
N PHE A 341 20.17 20.20 -4.72
CA PHE A 341 20.85 20.00 -6.00
C PHE A 341 22.37 20.15 -5.92
N LYS A 342 22.87 20.97 -4.99
CA LYS A 342 24.30 21.13 -4.70
C LYS A 342 24.70 20.53 -3.35
N GLY A 343 23.88 19.64 -2.82
CA GLY A 343 24.11 18.90 -1.58
C GLY A 343 23.81 19.70 -0.32
N THR A 344 24.01 19.06 0.82
CA THR A 344 23.75 19.66 2.14
C THR A 344 24.86 19.35 3.13
N ASN A 345 25.31 20.35 3.87
CA ASN A 345 26.29 20.15 4.94
C ASN A 345 25.67 19.47 6.18
N ILE A 346 24.34 19.43 6.30
CA ILE A 346 23.67 18.67 7.35
C ILE A 346 23.99 17.17 7.22
N SER A 347 24.24 16.69 6.00
CA SER A 347 24.68 15.32 5.73
C SER A 347 26.18 15.08 5.91
N ASN A 348 26.95 16.10 6.35
CA ASN A 348 28.40 15.99 6.48
C ASN A 348 28.83 15.44 7.87
N PRO A 349 29.23 14.15 7.95
CA PRO A 349 29.59 13.55 9.23
C PRO A 349 30.87 14.13 9.82
N VAL A 350 31.79 14.66 9.00
CA VAL A 350 33.07 15.24 9.46
C VAL A 350 32.82 16.52 10.24
N TYR A 351 31.93 17.39 9.74
CA TYR A 351 31.56 18.62 10.43
C TYR A 351 30.85 18.29 11.74
N PHE A 352 29.87 17.38 11.70
CA PHE A 352 29.11 17.03 12.90
C PHE A 352 29.99 16.40 13.98
N ALA A 353 30.79 15.40 13.61
CA ALA A 353 31.72 14.72 14.51
C ALA A 353 32.75 15.67 15.13
N SER A 354 33.37 16.55 14.31
CA SER A 354 34.45 17.42 14.77
C SER A 354 33.96 18.59 15.61
N LEU A 355 32.81 19.18 15.25
CA LEU A 355 32.34 20.44 15.79
C LEU A 355 31.27 20.29 16.88
N LEU A 356 30.49 19.21 16.88
CA LEU A 356 29.23 19.13 17.64
C LEU A 356 29.07 17.84 18.46
N TYR A 357 29.28 16.65 17.88
CA TYR A 357 28.93 15.39 18.54
C TYR A 357 29.72 15.15 19.83
N GLY A 358 29.04 14.63 20.86
CA GLY A 358 29.64 14.27 22.16
C GLY A 358 30.15 15.47 22.97
N LYS A 359 29.94 16.70 22.51
CA LYS A 359 30.37 17.93 23.21
C LYS A 359 29.23 18.50 24.04
N ASN A 360 29.59 19.07 25.20
CA ASN A 360 28.65 19.67 26.12
C ASN A 360 28.00 20.96 25.53
N PRO A 361 26.66 21.07 25.50
CA PRO A 361 25.96 22.24 24.96
C PRO A 361 26.35 23.57 25.62
N SER A 362 26.50 23.61 26.95
CA SER A 362 26.89 24.80 27.71
C SER A 362 28.33 25.27 27.42
N ALA A 363 29.20 24.37 26.95
CA ALA A 363 30.55 24.73 26.50
C ALA A 363 30.51 25.31 25.08
N LEU A 364 29.76 24.66 24.19
CA LEU A 364 29.60 25.10 22.80
C LEU A 364 28.85 26.42 22.67
N SER A 365 27.88 26.69 23.56
CA SER A 365 27.15 27.97 23.62
C SER A 365 28.11 29.15 23.77
N LYS A 366 29.13 29.02 24.63
CA LYS A 366 30.19 30.02 24.82
C LYS A 366 31.12 30.13 23.62
N VAL A 367 31.49 29.00 23.00
CA VAL A 367 32.42 28.96 21.86
C VAL A 367 31.80 29.61 20.61
N TYR A 368 30.53 29.32 20.35
CA TYR A 368 29.84 29.77 19.15
C TYR A 368 28.97 31.01 19.36
N ASN A 369 28.89 31.52 20.59
CA ASN A 369 28.03 32.64 20.99
C ASN A 369 26.56 32.40 20.60
N LEU A 370 26.02 31.29 21.07
CA LEU A 370 24.64 30.85 20.84
C LEU A 370 23.99 30.42 22.16
N ASP A 371 22.67 30.48 22.25
CA ASP A 371 21.95 29.92 23.40
C ASP A 371 22.16 28.41 23.49
N GLU A 372 22.27 27.89 24.72
CA GLU A 372 22.48 26.46 24.98
C GLU A 372 21.38 25.57 24.38
N ASN A 373 20.13 26.06 24.42
CA ASN A 373 18.98 25.38 23.82
C ASN A 373 19.11 25.30 22.30
N ILE A 374 19.60 26.36 21.64
CA ILE A 374 19.83 26.36 20.19
C ILE A 374 20.90 25.33 19.84
N VAL A 375 22.01 25.29 20.58
CA VAL A 375 23.07 24.28 20.35
C VAL A 375 22.53 22.85 20.49
N SER A 376 21.73 22.59 21.53
CA SER A 376 21.12 21.28 21.76
C SER A 376 20.17 20.88 20.63
N SER A 377 19.36 21.82 20.13
CA SER A 377 18.49 21.63 18.98
C SER A 377 19.29 21.33 17.70
N VAL A 378 20.39 22.06 17.46
CA VAL A 378 21.30 21.83 16.32
C VAL A 378 21.90 20.42 16.38
N GLN A 379 22.41 20.01 17.55
CA GLN A 379 22.97 18.67 17.73
C GLN A 379 21.95 17.58 17.43
N THR A 380 20.73 17.73 17.96
CA THR A 380 19.65 16.75 17.81
C THR A 380 19.16 16.67 16.36
N HIS A 381 18.98 17.82 15.71
CA HIS A 381 18.52 17.91 14.33
C HIS A 381 19.51 17.27 13.35
N ILE A 382 20.79 17.65 13.42
CA ILE A 382 21.83 17.10 12.52
C ILE A 382 22.01 15.60 12.77
N PHE A 383 22.04 15.16 14.04
CA PHE A 383 22.13 13.73 14.38
C PHE A 383 20.99 12.93 13.73
N THR A 384 19.74 13.38 13.92
CA THR A 384 18.54 12.70 13.40
C THR A 384 18.53 12.64 11.88
N TYR A 385 18.96 13.72 11.21
CA TYR A 385 19.05 13.74 9.76
C TYR A 385 20.12 12.76 9.25
N LEU A 386 21.34 12.79 9.81
CA LEU A 386 22.42 11.86 9.45
C LEU A 386 22.01 10.40 9.61
N GLU A 387 21.30 10.06 10.71
CA GLU A 387 20.76 8.71 10.89
C GLU A 387 19.79 8.31 9.79
N THR A 388 18.93 9.24 9.37
CA THR A 388 17.92 9.01 8.33
C THR A 388 18.58 8.77 6.96
N VAL A 389 19.64 9.52 6.65
CA VAL A 389 20.35 9.43 5.36
C VAL A 389 21.58 8.52 5.41
N ASN A 390 21.78 7.70 6.45
CA ASN A 390 22.96 6.87 6.67
C ASN A 390 23.50 6.12 5.44
N THR A 391 22.61 5.69 4.54
CA THR A 391 22.99 4.98 3.31
C THR A 391 23.25 5.90 2.12
N TYR A 392 22.65 7.09 2.12
CA TYR A 392 22.69 8.08 1.03
C TYR A 392 23.63 9.26 1.30
N TRP A 393 24.19 9.38 2.51
CA TRP A 393 24.92 10.56 2.98
C TRP A 393 25.97 11.07 1.98
N ASN A 394 26.78 10.18 1.41
CA ASN A 394 27.86 10.53 0.49
C ASN A 394 27.34 10.98 -0.88
N GLU A 395 26.14 10.57 -1.27
CA GLU A 395 25.51 10.95 -2.53
C GLU A 395 24.92 12.37 -2.48
N ILE A 396 24.62 12.87 -1.27
CA ILE A 396 24.02 14.20 -1.03
C ILE A 396 24.97 15.22 -0.39
N LEU A 397 26.27 14.89 -0.28
CA LEU A 397 27.29 15.86 0.09
C LEU A 397 27.53 16.88 -1.03
N PRO A 398 27.91 18.13 -0.72
CA PRO A 398 28.20 19.13 -1.74
C PRO A 398 29.29 18.76 -2.76
N ASN A 399 30.21 17.86 -2.40
CA ASN A 399 31.28 17.38 -3.30
C ASN A 399 30.96 16.02 -3.96
N SER A 400 29.72 15.53 -3.84
CA SER A 400 29.24 14.27 -4.42
C SER A 400 29.46 14.24 -5.93
N GLN A 401 30.00 13.12 -6.43
CA GLN A 401 30.16 12.91 -7.87
C GLN A 401 28.82 12.80 -8.60
N LEU A 402 27.76 12.39 -7.89
CA LEU A 402 26.41 12.33 -8.44
C LEU A 402 25.89 13.75 -8.73
N LEU A 403 26.03 14.66 -7.78
CA LEU A 403 25.49 16.03 -7.90
C LEU A 403 26.24 16.87 -8.93
N LYS A 404 27.54 16.62 -9.16
CA LYS A 404 28.30 17.27 -10.23
C LYS A 404 27.69 17.06 -11.62
N LYS A 405 26.96 15.96 -11.84
CA LYS A 405 26.24 15.73 -13.10
C LYS A 405 25.10 16.73 -13.32
N PHE A 406 24.62 17.39 -12.26
CA PHE A 406 23.56 18.40 -12.36
C PHE A 406 24.07 19.79 -12.72
N GLU A 407 25.36 20.09 -12.56
CA GLU A 407 25.91 21.44 -12.77
C GLU A 407 25.67 21.97 -14.19
N ASN A 408 25.65 21.09 -15.20
CA ASN A 408 25.41 21.45 -16.61
C ASN A 408 24.12 20.85 -17.16
N PHE A 409 23.30 20.24 -16.30
CA PHE A 409 22.07 19.60 -16.74
C PHE A 409 20.99 20.63 -17.03
N LYS A 410 20.34 20.48 -18.19
CA LYS A 410 19.16 21.27 -18.56
C LYS A 410 18.00 20.32 -18.74
N PHE A 411 16.87 20.66 -18.12
CA PHE A 411 15.63 19.94 -18.34
C PHE A 411 15.19 20.07 -19.81
N PRO A 412 14.51 19.05 -20.36
CA PRO A 412 13.89 19.17 -21.68
C PRO A 412 12.92 20.36 -21.72
N ASP A 413 12.88 21.10 -22.83
CA ASP A 413 12.02 22.30 -22.99
C ASP A 413 10.53 22.01 -22.82
N SER A 414 10.11 20.75 -23.03
CA SER A 414 8.74 20.27 -22.83
C SER A 414 8.35 20.15 -21.35
N VAL A 415 9.31 20.12 -20.44
CA VAL A 415 9.10 19.93 -19.00
C VAL A 415 9.28 21.26 -18.27
N LYS A 416 8.19 21.78 -17.69
CA LYS A 416 8.28 22.98 -16.85
C LYS A 416 8.70 22.61 -15.43
N VAL A 417 9.60 23.38 -14.84
CA VAL A 417 10.17 23.06 -13.52
C VAL A 417 10.13 24.29 -12.61
N VAL A 418 9.82 24.06 -11.34
CA VAL A 418 9.94 25.06 -10.26
C VAL A 418 10.56 24.41 -9.03
N SER A 419 11.36 25.17 -8.29
CA SER A 419 11.93 24.77 -7.01
C SER A 419 11.26 25.55 -5.89
N PHE A 420 10.78 24.86 -4.86
CA PHE A 420 10.25 25.45 -3.64
C PHE A 420 11.17 25.13 -2.47
N MET A 421 11.39 26.08 -1.58
CA MET A 421 12.11 25.86 -0.33
C MET A 421 11.50 26.64 0.84
N GLY A 422 11.74 26.14 2.05
CA GLY A 422 11.47 26.88 3.27
C GLY A 422 12.44 28.05 3.47
N THR A 423 12.13 28.94 4.41
CA THR A 423 12.98 30.10 4.75
C THR A 423 13.53 30.09 6.16
N ARG A 424 13.20 29.07 6.96
CA ARG A 424 13.69 28.99 8.34
C ARG A 424 14.00 27.55 8.75
N PRO A 425 15.03 27.35 9.59
CA PRO A 425 15.29 26.04 10.18
C PRO A 425 14.21 25.62 11.20
N PRO A 426 14.09 24.31 11.50
CA PRO A 426 13.14 23.80 12.49
C PRO A 426 13.61 24.12 13.91
N LEU A 427 12.75 23.86 14.91
CA LEU A 427 13.07 23.97 16.36
C LEU A 427 13.55 25.36 16.82
N GLY A 428 13.21 26.41 16.07
CA GLY A 428 13.67 27.78 16.36
C GLY A 428 15.17 27.95 16.19
N ILE A 429 15.85 27.04 15.48
CA ILE A 429 17.28 27.14 15.22
C ILE A 429 17.52 28.36 14.32
N ASP A 430 18.43 29.22 14.76
CA ASP A 430 19.04 30.26 13.94
C ASP A 430 20.47 30.47 14.43
N ILE A 431 21.43 30.14 13.59
CA ILE A 431 22.86 30.24 13.92
C ILE A 431 23.51 31.50 13.35
N THR A 432 22.72 32.48 12.91
CA THR A 432 23.19 33.76 12.35
C THR A 432 24.26 34.40 13.23
N GLY A 433 25.38 34.83 12.62
CA GLY A 433 26.48 35.49 13.32
C GLY A 433 27.37 34.58 14.17
N SER A 434 27.06 33.29 14.28
CA SER A 434 27.89 32.32 15.01
C SER A 434 29.05 31.79 14.17
N GLY A 435 30.06 31.23 14.83
CA GLY A 435 31.15 30.51 14.17
C GLY A 435 30.73 29.25 13.41
N LEU A 436 29.51 28.74 13.66
CA LEU A 436 28.94 27.58 12.95
C LEU A 436 28.32 27.96 11.59
N ALA A 437 27.94 29.23 11.41
CA ALA A 437 27.24 29.72 10.20
C ALA A 437 27.97 29.36 8.90
N LYS A 438 29.31 29.40 8.90
CA LYS A 438 30.13 29.05 7.74
C LYS A 438 30.10 27.56 7.34
N PHE A 439 29.72 26.68 8.27
CA PHE A 439 29.68 25.24 8.04
C PHE A 439 28.27 24.75 7.72
N TYR A 440 27.25 25.43 8.25
CA TYR A 440 25.84 25.03 8.12
C TYR A 440 24.96 26.21 7.67
N PRO A 441 25.11 26.71 6.44
CA PRO A 441 24.23 27.75 5.89
C PRO A 441 22.75 27.36 5.89
N GLU A 442 22.45 26.05 5.91
CA GLU A 442 21.10 25.50 6.01
C GLU A 442 20.40 25.87 7.33
N LEU A 443 21.16 26.21 8.38
CA LEU A 443 20.67 26.55 9.73
C LEU A 443 20.57 28.06 9.98
N ILE A 444 20.70 28.88 8.94
CA ILE A 444 20.61 30.34 9.01
C ILE A 444 19.24 30.76 8.47
N LYS A 445 18.49 31.53 9.25
CA LYS A 445 17.19 32.03 8.84
C LYS A 445 17.31 32.90 7.58
N GLY A 446 16.47 32.63 6.59
CA GLY A 446 16.47 33.28 5.28
C GLY A 446 17.51 32.74 4.29
N GLN A 447 18.46 31.91 4.74
CA GLN A 447 19.46 31.28 3.88
C GLN A 447 19.27 29.77 3.76
N GLY A 448 18.49 29.15 4.63
CA GLY A 448 18.10 27.74 4.52
C GLY A 448 16.84 27.39 5.30
N ASP A 449 16.34 26.19 5.04
CA ASP A 449 15.11 25.63 5.63
C ASP A 449 15.39 24.58 6.73
N GLY A 450 16.65 24.49 7.17
CA GLY A 450 17.14 23.50 8.12
C GLY A 450 17.81 22.30 7.49
N ILE A 451 17.53 21.98 6.22
CA ILE A 451 18.12 20.84 5.50
C ILE A 451 18.81 21.29 4.21
N VAL A 452 18.26 22.27 3.52
CA VAL A 452 18.74 22.78 2.24
C VAL A 452 18.99 24.27 2.33
N SER A 453 20.12 24.70 1.78
CA SER A 453 20.46 26.12 1.65
C SER A 453 19.89 26.68 0.35
N THR A 454 19.71 28.00 0.31
CA THR A 454 19.19 28.72 -0.86
C THR A 454 20.03 28.44 -2.11
N ASP A 455 21.35 28.44 -1.93
CA ASP A 455 22.29 28.13 -3.01
C ASP A 455 22.13 26.70 -3.54
N SER A 456 21.83 25.75 -2.65
CA SER A 456 21.68 24.33 -3.00
C SER A 456 20.32 24.02 -3.62
N ALA A 457 19.26 24.74 -3.22
CA ALA A 457 17.92 24.63 -3.82
C ALA A 457 17.84 25.25 -5.23
N THR A 458 18.85 26.02 -5.63
CA THR A 458 18.90 26.72 -6.92
C THR A 458 19.54 25.86 -8.00
N LEU A 459 18.84 25.72 -9.13
CA LEU A 459 19.35 25.15 -10.37
C LEU A 459 19.27 26.19 -11.50
N GLU A 460 20.22 26.18 -12.43
CA GLU A 460 20.23 27.12 -13.55
C GLU A 460 18.94 27.01 -14.38
N GLY A 461 18.32 28.14 -14.69
CA GLY A 461 17.09 28.19 -15.49
C GLY A 461 15.82 27.76 -14.75
N VAL A 462 15.90 27.37 -13.48
CA VAL A 462 14.73 26.99 -12.66
C VAL A 462 14.40 28.10 -11.68
N GLN A 463 13.14 28.52 -11.64
CA GLN A 463 12.67 29.51 -10.66
C GLN A 463 12.69 28.91 -9.24
N LEU A 464 13.29 29.64 -8.30
CA LEU A 464 13.21 29.34 -6.88
C LEU A 464 12.12 30.17 -6.22
N VAL A 465 11.22 29.51 -5.50
CA VAL A 465 10.13 30.10 -4.73
C VAL A 465 10.32 29.79 -3.25
N GLN A 466 10.41 30.83 -2.43
CA GLN A 466 10.59 30.69 -0.99
C GLN A 466 9.25 30.82 -0.25
N ILE A 467 9.00 29.92 0.70
CA ILE A 467 7.80 29.86 1.54
C ILE A 467 8.21 29.89 3.02
N ASP A 468 7.46 30.60 3.87
CA ASP A 468 7.75 30.57 5.32
C ASP A 468 7.51 29.18 5.92
N GLY A 469 8.58 28.61 6.50
CA GLY A 469 8.57 27.28 7.11
C GLY A 469 9.93 26.58 7.01
N ASP A 470 10.03 25.45 7.69
CA ASP A 470 11.16 24.51 7.60
C ASP A 470 10.87 23.40 6.59
N ALA A 471 11.91 22.64 6.21
CA ALA A 471 11.86 21.58 5.21
C ALA A 471 10.75 20.52 5.43
N TYR A 472 10.28 20.35 6.67
CA TYR A 472 9.29 19.33 7.05
C TYR A 472 7.86 19.86 7.11
N THR A 473 7.65 21.17 7.09
CA THR A 473 6.33 21.76 7.37
C THR A 473 5.85 22.77 6.34
N PHE A 474 6.74 23.40 5.57
CA PHE A 474 6.31 24.46 4.64
C PHE A 474 5.37 23.93 3.54
N TYR A 475 5.54 22.68 3.12
CA TYR A 475 4.72 22.07 2.06
C TYR A 475 3.26 21.82 2.49
N SER A 476 2.94 21.91 3.79
CA SER A 476 1.57 21.82 4.28
C SER A 476 0.89 23.18 4.44
N LYS A 477 1.58 24.29 4.12
CA LYS A 477 1.03 25.66 4.19
C LYS A 477 0.10 25.93 3.01
N SER A 478 -0.97 26.68 3.26
CA SER A 478 -1.91 27.10 2.21
C SER A 478 -1.20 27.85 1.08
N GLU A 479 -0.25 28.74 1.41
CA GLU A 479 0.53 29.50 0.43
C GLU A 479 1.27 28.57 -0.55
N PHE A 480 1.95 27.54 -0.05
CA PHE A 480 2.62 26.56 -0.90
C PHE A 480 1.61 25.82 -1.79
N ILE A 481 0.50 25.36 -1.21
CA ILE A 481 -0.51 24.58 -1.95
C ILE A 481 -1.18 25.41 -3.05
N GLU A 482 -1.46 26.68 -2.81
CA GLU A 482 -2.00 27.60 -3.80
C GLU A 482 -1.02 27.81 -4.96
N LYS A 483 0.25 28.12 -4.68
CA LYS A 483 1.28 28.26 -5.72
C LYS A 483 1.54 26.96 -6.46
N LEU A 484 1.49 25.81 -5.79
CA LEU A 484 1.64 24.51 -6.42
C LEU A 484 0.47 24.20 -7.36
N LYS A 485 -0.77 24.51 -6.96
CA LYS A 485 -1.96 24.38 -7.82
C LYS A 485 -1.85 25.27 -9.05
N GLU A 486 -1.47 26.54 -8.86
CA GLU A 486 -1.21 27.47 -9.97
C GLU A 486 -0.13 26.91 -10.91
N PHE A 487 0.99 26.45 -10.35
CA PHE A 487 2.05 25.83 -11.15
C PHE A 487 1.61 24.55 -11.86
N PHE A 488 0.61 23.82 -11.38
CA PHE A 488 0.06 22.64 -12.02
C PHE A 488 -1.20 22.87 -12.86
N THR A 489 -1.60 24.14 -13.05
CA THR A 489 -2.78 24.49 -13.85
C THR A 489 -2.78 23.77 -15.19
N PHE A 490 -3.88 23.09 -15.49
CA PHE A 490 -4.11 22.44 -16.76
C PHE A 490 -5.21 23.20 -17.47
N ASP A 491 -4.81 23.98 -18.47
CA ASP A 491 -5.78 24.60 -19.36
C ASP A 491 -6.40 23.49 -20.21
N GLU A 492 -7.73 23.38 -20.14
CA GLU A 492 -8.51 22.42 -20.89
C GLU A 492 -8.07 22.44 -22.36
N ILE A 493 -7.84 21.26 -22.95
CA ILE A 493 -7.60 21.16 -24.38
C ILE A 493 -8.87 21.69 -25.05
N LYS A 494 -8.81 22.91 -25.60
CA LYS A 494 -9.86 23.45 -26.45
C LYS A 494 -9.99 22.51 -27.62
N VAL A 495 -10.98 21.61 -27.55
CA VAL A 495 -11.45 20.88 -28.72
C VAL A 495 -11.79 21.96 -29.75
N PRO A 496 -11.20 21.93 -30.96
CA PRO A 496 -11.49 22.93 -31.97
C PRO A 496 -13.00 23.03 -32.14
N GLU A 497 -13.54 24.24 -32.14
CA GLU A 497 -14.91 24.43 -32.60
C GLU A 497 -15.00 23.84 -34.00
N TYR A 498 -15.90 22.88 -34.19
CA TYR A 498 -16.20 22.34 -35.50
C TYR A 498 -16.51 23.52 -36.42
N LYS A 499 -15.69 23.70 -37.46
CA LYS A 499 -16.08 24.55 -38.58
C LYS A 499 -17.09 23.74 -39.39
N ASP A 500 -18.30 24.27 -39.52
CA ASP A 500 -19.29 23.72 -40.43
C ASP A 500 -18.69 23.65 -41.83
N ASP A 501 -18.49 22.42 -42.33
CA ASP A 501 -18.29 22.18 -43.74
C ASP A 501 -19.60 22.52 -44.46
N THR A 502 -19.53 23.44 -45.43
CA THR A 502 -20.69 23.85 -46.24
C THR A 502 -20.99 22.81 -47.32
N TYR A 503 -21.29 21.58 -46.89
CA TYR A 503 -21.94 20.59 -47.73
C TYR A 503 -23.42 20.50 -47.36
N ARG A 504 -24.29 20.51 -48.38
CA ARG A 504 -25.72 20.21 -48.19
C ARG A 504 -25.85 18.71 -47.92
N GLU A 505 -25.85 18.33 -46.65
CA GLU A 505 -26.31 17.01 -46.25
C GLU A 505 -27.83 17.01 -46.04
N TYR A 506 -28.49 16.07 -46.72
CA TYR A 506 -29.87 15.69 -46.41
C TYR A 506 -29.83 14.69 -45.25
N VAL A 507 -29.89 15.22 -44.04
CA VAL A 507 -29.93 14.41 -42.81
C VAL A 507 -31.40 14.14 -42.47
N SER A 508 -31.73 12.86 -42.30
CA SER A 508 -33.09 12.43 -41.95
C SER A 508 -33.44 12.88 -40.52
N GLN A 509 -34.72 13.10 -40.24
CA GLN A 509 -35.20 13.53 -38.91
C GLN A 509 -34.71 12.61 -37.77
N THR A 510 -34.50 11.33 -38.10
CA THR A 510 -34.02 10.26 -37.21
C THR A 510 -32.55 10.44 -36.80
N GLU A 511 -31.70 11.00 -37.65
CA GLU A 511 -30.29 11.25 -37.35
C GLU A 511 -30.10 12.49 -36.46
N LYS A 512 -30.96 13.51 -36.63
CA LYS A 512 -31.00 14.67 -35.73
C LYS A 512 -31.45 14.30 -34.31
N GLU A 513 -32.37 13.36 -34.18
CA GLU A 513 -32.75 12.81 -32.86
C GLU A 513 -31.60 12.00 -32.23
N LYS A 514 -30.80 11.31 -33.04
CA LYS A 514 -29.62 10.52 -32.63
C LYS A 514 -28.47 11.38 -32.12
N GLU A 515 -28.24 12.55 -32.71
CA GLU A 515 -27.15 13.46 -32.35
C GLU A 515 -27.43 14.28 -31.07
N VAL A 516 -28.68 14.70 -30.87
CA VAL A 516 -29.16 15.33 -29.60
C VAL A 516 -29.17 14.33 -28.43
N TYR A 517 -29.22 13.03 -28.74
CA TYR A 517 -29.19 11.93 -27.77
C TYR A 517 -27.78 11.57 -27.32
N LEU A 518 -26.82 11.47 -28.26
CA LEU A 518 -25.42 11.14 -27.99
C LEU A 518 -24.70 12.22 -27.16
N SER A 519 -25.06 13.48 -27.35
CA SER A 519 -24.48 14.64 -26.65
C SER A 519 -24.87 14.78 -25.17
N LYS A 520 -25.74 13.91 -24.64
CA LYS A 520 -26.24 13.94 -23.25
C LYS A 520 -25.75 12.78 -22.37
N LEU A 521 -24.90 11.90 -22.89
CA LEU A 521 -24.45 10.70 -22.19
C LEU A 521 -23.26 11.00 -21.26
N ILE A 522 -23.43 10.78 -19.96
CA ILE A 522 -22.37 10.79 -18.94
C ILE A 522 -22.23 9.36 -18.41
N PRO A 523 -21.03 8.77 -18.39
CA PRO A 523 -20.83 7.39 -17.91
C PRO A 523 -21.30 7.17 -16.47
N TYR A 524 -21.92 6.01 -16.19
CA TYR A 524 -22.37 5.59 -14.86
C TYR A 524 -21.22 5.05 -14.00
N ARG A 525 -21.07 5.59 -12.79
CA ARG A 525 -20.25 5.01 -11.71
C ARG A 525 -21.13 4.93 -10.46
N PHE A 526 -21.36 3.72 -9.96
CA PHE A 526 -21.97 3.57 -8.63
C PHE A 526 -20.94 3.96 -7.57
N SER A 527 -21.23 5.01 -6.79
CA SER A 527 -20.60 5.22 -5.48
C SER A 527 -21.20 4.24 -4.48
N GLY A 528 -20.42 3.85 -3.47
CA GLY A 528 -20.71 2.73 -2.56
C GLY A 528 -22.15 2.63 -2.01
N ALA A 529 -22.49 1.41 -1.59
CA ALA A 529 -23.74 1.11 -0.91
C ALA A 529 -23.94 2.01 0.29
N THR A 530 -25.00 2.80 0.25
CA THR A 530 -25.43 3.65 1.35
C THR A 530 -26.83 3.19 1.73
N ILE A 531 -27.02 2.86 3.00
CA ILE A 531 -28.29 2.39 3.54
C ILE A 531 -29.10 3.64 3.89
N SER A 532 -30.32 3.74 3.40
CA SER A 532 -31.26 4.79 3.80
C SER A 532 -32.46 4.12 4.43
N ASP A 533 -32.83 4.52 5.64
CA ASP A 533 -34.06 4.04 6.28
C ASP A 533 -35.29 4.85 5.81
N SER A 534 -35.07 5.86 4.97
CA SER A 534 -36.10 6.77 4.47
C SER A 534 -36.95 6.21 3.34
N ILE A 535 -36.60 5.07 2.74
CA ILE A 535 -37.37 4.47 1.63
C ILE A 535 -37.72 3.04 2.00
N VAL A 536 -39.01 2.73 2.08
CA VAL A 536 -39.52 1.41 2.51
C VAL A 536 -40.51 0.89 1.49
N VAL A 537 -40.49 -0.43 1.23
CA VAL A 537 -41.49 -1.12 0.41
C VAL A 537 -42.48 -1.82 1.33
N GLU A 538 -43.64 -1.21 1.55
CA GLU A 538 -44.62 -1.70 2.52
C GLU A 538 -45.75 -2.50 1.88
N PRO A 539 -46.21 -3.59 2.54
CA PRO A 539 -47.40 -4.30 2.09
C PRO A 539 -48.63 -3.40 2.28
N GLU A 540 -49.44 -3.26 1.23
CA GLU A 540 -50.70 -2.52 1.28
C GLU A 540 -51.89 -3.48 1.44
N GLU A 541 -51.89 -4.57 0.67
CA GLU A 541 -53.02 -5.49 0.60
C GLU A 541 -52.57 -6.88 0.16
N LYS A 542 -53.20 -7.92 0.71
CA LYS A 542 -53.13 -9.28 0.16
C LYS A 542 -54.37 -9.52 -0.71
N LEU A 543 -54.15 -9.91 -1.96
CA LEU A 543 -55.17 -10.25 -2.94
C LEU A 543 -55.32 -11.78 -3.03
N ASP A 544 -56.52 -12.27 -2.75
CA ASP A 544 -56.87 -13.69 -2.85
C ASP A 544 -57.24 -14.10 -4.28
N TYR A 545 -56.38 -13.74 -5.25
CA TYR A 545 -56.58 -14.10 -6.65
C TYR A 545 -55.90 -15.45 -6.95
N PRO A 546 -56.61 -16.41 -7.58
CA PRO A 546 -56.02 -17.71 -7.88
C PRO A 546 -54.92 -17.64 -8.95
N GLY A 547 -53.90 -18.49 -8.84
CA GLY A 547 -52.86 -18.66 -9.85
C GLY A 547 -51.45 -18.34 -9.35
N ASN A 548 -50.45 -18.76 -10.12
CA ASN A 548 -49.03 -18.62 -9.81
C ASN A 548 -48.27 -17.73 -10.81
N GLN A 549 -48.97 -17.20 -11.81
CA GLN A 549 -48.45 -16.26 -12.81
C GLN A 549 -49.26 -14.98 -12.77
N ILE A 550 -48.61 -13.86 -13.07
CA ILE A 550 -49.22 -12.53 -13.05
C ILE A 550 -48.78 -11.73 -14.27
N ALA A 551 -49.71 -10.97 -14.84
CA ALA A 551 -49.48 -9.91 -15.81
C ALA A 551 -50.45 -8.77 -15.53
N ILE A 552 -50.04 -7.53 -15.79
CA ILE A 552 -50.89 -6.35 -15.56
C ILE A 552 -51.00 -5.61 -16.88
N TYR A 553 -52.21 -5.18 -17.22
CA TYR A 553 -52.43 -4.31 -18.37
C TYR A 553 -53.54 -3.32 -18.04
N LYS A 554 -53.27 -2.01 -18.23
CA LYS A 554 -54.20 -0.91 -17.91
C LYS A 554 -54.84 -1.04 -16.51
N SER A 555 -54.00 -1.35 -15.51
CA SER A 555 -54.42 -1.55 -14.11
C SER A 555 -55.35 -2.74 -13.84
N VAL A 556 -55.55 -3.64 -14.81
CA VAL A 556 -56.22 -4.94 -14.59
C VAL A 556 -55.16 -5.98 -14.26
N VAL A 557 -55.32 -6.66 -13.13
CA VAL A 557 -54.43 -7.73 -12.67
C VAL A 557 -54.92 -9.05 -13.24
N TYR A 558 -54.17 -9.62 -14.18
CA TYR A 558 -54.42 -10.94 -14.73
C TYR A 558 -53.59 -11.98 -13.99
N THR A 559 -54.24 -13.07 -13.57
CA THR A 559 -53.56 -14.20 -12.92
C THR A 559 -53.82 -15.49 -13.67
N GLY A 560 -52.80 -16.34 -13.75
CA GLY A 560 -52.84 -17.60 -14.49
C GLY A 560 -52.32 -18.75 -13.65
N GLY A 561 -52.96 -19.91 -13.75
CA GLY A 561 -52.54 -21.12 -13.05
C GLY A 561 -53.23 -22.37 -13.59
N PRO A 562 -53.21 -23.47 -12.83
CA PRO A 562 -53.85 -24.73 -13.21
C PRO A 562 -55.36 -24.61 -13.49
N ASP A 563 -56.04 -23.72 -12.76
CA ASP A 563 -57.50 -23.63 -12.73
C ASP A 563 -58.11 -22.68 -13.76
N GLY A 564 -57.29 -21.86 -14.43
CA GLY A 564 -57.79 -20.86 -15.37
C GLY A 564 -56.99 -19.56 -15.44
N LEU A 565 -57.49 -18.68 -16.29
CA LEU A 565 -57.11 -17.27 -16.35
C LEU A 565 -58.16 -16.46 -15.57
N PHE A 566 -57.71 -15.55 -14.72
CA PHE A 566 -58.56 -14.65 -13.94
C PHE A 566 -58.15 -13.20 -14.22
N ALA A 567 -59.10 -12.27 -14.10
CA ALA A 567 -58.87 -10.83 -14.12
C ALA A 567 -59.51 -10.22 -12.87
N ASN A 568 -58.70 -9.55 -12.05
CA ASN A 568 -59.11 -9.00 -10.74
C ASN A 568 -59.88 -10.04 -9.90
N GLY A 569 -59.42 -11.29 -9.89
CA GLY A 569 -60.04 -12.42 -9.19
C GLY A 569 -61.24 -13.07 -9.90
N THR A 570 -61.78 -12.46 -10.96
CA THR A 570 -62.90 -13.03 -11.73
C THR A 570 -62.37 -13.98 -12.80
N LYS A 571 -62.87 -15.22 -12.81
CA LYS A 571 -62.46 -16.22 -13.80
C LYS A 571 -62.91 -15.80 -15.21
N LEU A 572 -61.96 -15.77 -16.14
CA LEU A 572 -62.19 -15.46 -17.56
C LEU A 572 -62.19 -16.70 -18.44
N MET A 573 -61.34 -17.68 -18.14
CA MET A 573 -61.19 -18.90 -18.93
C MET A 573 -60.82 -20.09 -18.03
N ASP A 574 -61.36 -21.26 -18.33
CA ASP A 574 -61.04 -22.52 -17.65
C ASP A 574 -59.83 -23.22 -18.26
N GLY A 575 -59.06 -23.90 -17.41
CA GLY A 575 -57.95 -24.77 -17.82
C GLY A 575 -56.56 -24.16 -17.61
N PRO A 576 -55.50 -24.98 -17.70
CA PRO A 576 -54.17 -24.59 -17.27
C PRO A 576 -53.58 -23.49 -18.17
N ILE A 577 -53.15 -22.40 -17.52
CA ILE A 577 -52.50 -21.26 -18.17
C ILE A 577 -50.99 -21.36 -18.00
N LEU A 578 -50.25 -21.24 -19.10
CA LEU A 578 -48.79 -21.25 -19.13
C LEU A 578 -48.26 -20.00 -19.83
N ASN A 579 -47.12 -19.50 -19.34
CA ASN A 579 -46.38 -18.38 -19.90
C ASN A 579 -47.22 -17.08 -20.02
N LEU A 580 -47.97 -16.75 -18.96
CA LEU A 580 -48.74 -15.50 -18.91
C LEU A 580 -47.81 -14.29 -18.87
N LYS A 581 -48.00 -13.35 -19.81
CA LYS A 581 -47.20 -12.13 -19.96
C LYS A 581 -48.05 -10.93 -20.36
N GLU A 582 -47.55 -9.75 -19.99
CA GLU A 582 -48.01 -8.48 -20.56
C GLU A 582 -47.54 -8.31 -22.01
N THR A 583 -48.32 -7.59 -22.79
CA THR A 583 -48.03 -7.18 -24.17
C THR A 583 -48.40 -5.71 -24.36
N PHE A 584 -48.09 -5.12 -25.52
CA PHE A 584 -48.41 -3.72 -25.82
C PHE A 584 -49.88 -3.33 -25.60
N ASP A 585 -50.80 -4.25 -25.86
CA ASP A 585 -52.23 -3.97 -25.94
C ASP A 585 -53.12 -4.99 -25.22
N GLY A 586 -52.54 -5.91 -24.45
CA GLY A 586 -53.24 -6.95 -23.69
C GLY A 586 -52.31 -7.92 -22.96
N VAL A 587 -52.72 -9.18 -22.84
CA VAL A 587 -51.93 -10.27 -22.25
C VAL A 587 -51.78 -11.46 -23.20
N SER A 588 -50.64 -12.15 -23.11
CA SER A 588 -50.34 -13.35 -23.88
C SER A 588 -50.19 -14.55 -22.96
N PHE A 589 -50.71 -15.70 -23.37
CA PHE A 589 -50.55 -16.96 -22.64
C PHE A 589 -50.78 -18.17 -23.56
N ARG A 590 -50.48 -19.37 -23.08
CA ARG A 590 -50.74 -20.64 -23.77
C ARG A 590 -51.62 -21.54 -22.91
N MET A 591 -52.53 -22.23 -23.59
CA MET A 591 -53.29 -23.38 -23.09
C MET A 591 -52.85 -24.66 -23.83
N ALA A 592 -53.36 -25.82 -23.45
CA ALA A 592 -52.91 -27.12 -23.95
C ALA A 592 -52.73 -27.23 -25.48
N ASN A 593 -53.62 -26.62 -26.28
CA ASN A 593 -53.65 -26.74 -27.74
C ASN A 593 -53.53 -25.41 -28.51
N GLU A 594 -53.54 -24.27 -27.83
CA GLU A 594 -53.64 -22.95 -28.47
C GLU A 594 -52.82 -21.89 -27.71
N ILE A 595 -52.27 -20.93 -28.45
CA ILE A 595 -51.67 -19.70 -27.92
C ILE A 595 -52.71 -18.58 -28.02
N TYR A 596 -52.82 -17.76 -26.99
CA TYR A 596 -53.80 -16.71 -26.87
C TYR A 596 -53.16 -15.33 -26.77
N PHE A 597 -53.78 -14.38 -27.45
CA PHE A 597 -53.72 -12.96 -27.12
C PHE A 597 -55.09 -12.51 -26.64
N TYR A 598 -55.13 -11.85 -25.49
CA TYR A 598 -56.36 -11.38 -24.87
C TYR A 598 -56.24 -9.91 -24.45
N SER A 599 -57.16 -9.09 -24.94
CA SER A 599 -57.46 -7.77 -24.41
C SER A 599 -58.97 -7.66 -24.21
N PRO A 600 -59.47 -6.70 -23.40
CA PRO A 600 -60.92 -6.51 -23.23
C PRO A 600 -61.71 -6.33 -24.54
N ALA A 601 -61.05 -5.88 -25.61
CA ALA A 601 -61.67 -5.65 -26.91
C ALA A 601 -61.40 -6.76 -27.94
N ILE A 602 -60.33 -7.54 -27.77
CA ILE A 602 -59.83 -8.47 -28.80
C ILE A 602 -59.40 -9.79 -28.16
N LYS A 603 -59.96 -10.90 -28.65
CA LYS A 603 -59.49 -12.26 -28.33
C LYS A 603 -59.03 -12.94 -29.61
N LYS A 604 -57.73 -13.24 -29.71
CA LYS A 604 -57.16 -13.98 -30.83
C LYS A 604 -56.53 -15.28 -30.36
N LYS A 605 -56.63 -16.29 -31.22
CA LYS A 605 -56.08 -17.63 -31.03
C LYS A 605 -55.10 -17.94 -32.14
N TYR A 606 -54.03 -18.63 -31.79
CA TYR A 606 -52.97 -19.04 -32.69
C TYR A 606 -52.61 -20.51 -32.44
N ASN A 607 -52.11 -21.17 -33.48
CA ASN A 607 -51.62 -22.54 -33.38
C ASN A 607 -50.44 -22.61 -32.41
N ILE A 608 -50.31 -23.74 -31.71
CA ILE A 608 -49.14 -23.97 -30.86
C ILE A 608 -47.88 -24.02 -31.71
N VAL A 609 -46.86 -23.34 -31.20
CA VAL A 609 -45.48 -23.47 -31.65
C VAL A 609 -44.65 -23.91 -30.44
N TYR A 610 -43.90 -25.02 -30.58
CA TYR A 610 -43.01 -25.51 -29.54
C TYR A 610 -41.67 -24.77 -29.63
N VAL A 611 -41.51 -23.74 -28.81
CA VAL A 611 -40.40 -22.79 -28.84
C VAL A 611 -39.88 -22.53 -27.43
N SER A 612 -38.67 -21.97 -27.31
CA SER A 612 -38.08 -21.58 -26.02
C SER A 612 -38.97 -20.57 -25.31
N ASP A 613 -39.52 -19.62 -26.09
CA ASP A 613 -40.45 -18.63 -25.58
C ASP A 613 -41.29 -18.01 -26.72
N PHE A 614 -42.43 -17.41 -26.38
CA PHE A 614 -43.32 -16.73 -27.31
C PHE A 614 -43.94 -15.48 -26.69
N LEU A 615 -44.49 -14.61 -27.56
CA LEU A 615 -45.33 -13.48 -27.21
C LEU A 615 -46.41 -13.30 -28.29
N ALA A 616 -47.66 -13.56 -27.97
CA ALA A 616 -48.79 -13.34 -28.86
C ALA A 616 -49.33 -11.93 -28.70
N THR A 617 -49.55 -11.25 -29.82
CA THR A 617 -50.08 -9.88 -29.91
C THR A 617 -51.34 -9.88 -30.77
N ALA A 618 -51.97 -8.72 -30.93
CA ALA A 618 -53.04 -8.55 -31.91
C ALA A 618 -52.58 -8.83 -33.35
N GLU A 619 -51.30 -8.67 -33.68
CA GLU A 619 -50.77 -8.84 -35.04
C GLU A 619 -50.32 -10.28 -35.35
N GLY A 620 -50.07 -11.07 -34.31
CA GLY A 620 -49.67 -12.48 -34.41
C GLY A 620 -48.65 -12.84 -33.33
N VAL A 621 -47.86 -13.88 -33.54
CA VAL A 621 -47.00 -14.47 -32.50
C VAL A 621 -45.52 -14.27 -32.81
N TYR A 622 -44.82 -13.56 -31.92
CA TYR A 622 -43.36 -13.55 -31.88
C TYR A 622 -42.86 -14.84 -31.24
N THR A 623 -41.80 -15.42 -31.79
CA THR A 623 -41.26 -16.71 -31.30
C THR A 623 -39.75 -16.70 -31.15
N ALA A 624 -39.24 -17.41 -30.15
CA ALA A 624 -37.83 -17.63 -29.89
C ALA A 624 -37.48 -19.11 -30.09
N VAL A 625 -36.84 -19.45 -31.20
CA VAL A 625 -36.56 -20.83 -31.63
C VAL A 625 -35.10 -21.16 -31.31
N GLN A 626 -34.87 -22.24 -30.55
CA GLN A 626 -33.53 -22.69 -30.21
C GLN A 626 -32.93 -23.54 -31.33
N ALA A 627 -31.70 -23.21 -31.74
CA ALA A 627 -30.90 -23.95 -32.71
C ALA A 627 -29.44 -24.05 -32.22
N GLY A 628 -29.15 -25.08 -31.42
CA GLY A 628 -27.81 -25.26 -30.82
C GLY A 628 -27.50 -24.17 -29.78
N GLU A 629 -26.40 -23.45 -29.97
CA GLU A 629 -25.99 -22.30 -29.12
C GLU A 629 -26.54 -20.94 -29.61
N MET A 630 -27.45 -20.96 -30.58
CA MET A 630 -28.11 -19.77 -31.11
C MET A 630 -29.62 -19.85 -30.88
N ILE A 631 -30.23 -18.70 -30.61
CA ILE A 631 -31.67 -18.51 -30.52
C ILE A 631 -32.09 -17.53 -31.62
N SER A 632 -32.95 -17.98 -32.52
CA SER A 632 -33.52 -17.16 -33.59
C SER A 632 -34.86 -16.58 -33.16
N PHE A 633 -35.01 -15.27 -33.26
CA PHE A 633 -36.25 -14.55 -32.96
C PHE A 633 -36.98 -14.23 -34.26
N TRP A 634 -38.28 -14.51 -34.30
CA TRP A 634 -39.12 -14.36 -35.49
C TRP A 634 -40.31 -13.45 -35.23
N ASP A 635 -40.69 -12.67 -36.23
CA ASP A 635 -41.85 -11.80 -36.21
C ASP A 635 -43.16 -12.59 -36.49
N PRO A 636 -44.33 -11.98 -36.25
CA PRO A 636 -45.64 -12.57 -36.58
C PRO A 636 -45.85 -12.97 -38.05
N ARG A 637 -45.06 -12.42 -38.98
CA ARG A 637 -45.16 -12.70 -40.42
C ARG A 637 -44.22 -13.83 -40.85
N GLY A 638 -43.43 -14.39 -39.94
CA GLY A 638 -42.46 -15.44 -40.21
C GLY A 638 -41.11 -14.93 -40.71
N ASN A 639 -40.83 -13.62 -40.60
CA ASN A 639 -39.50 -13.09 -40.89
C ASN A 639 -38.60 -13.23 -39.67
N LYS A 640 -37.35 -13.61 -39.91
CA LYS A 640 -36.35 -13.63 -38.85
C LYS A 640 -35.94 -12.20 -38.50
N ILE A 641 -36.00 -11.86 -37.23
CA ILE A 641 -35.61 -10.55 -36.71
C ILE A 641 -34.12 -10.54 -36.37
N VAL A 642 -33.65 -11.50 -35.56
CA VAL A 642 -32.26 -11.56 -35.09
C VAL A 642 -31.88 -12.97 -34.64
N ASP A 643 -30.59 -13.31 -34.75
CA ASP A 643 -29.99 -14.50 -34.13
C ASP A 643 -29.12 -14.08 -32.94
N LEU A 644 -29.45 -14.57 -31.74
CA LEU A 644 -28.70 -14.29 -30.51
C LEU A 644 -28.01 -15.54 -29.98
N LYS A 645 -26.76 -15.41 -29.54
CA LYS A 645 -26.02 -16.45 -28.82
C LYS A 645 -26.69 -16.75 -27.50
N GLY A 646 -26.91 -18.02 -27.18
CA GLY A 646 -27.45 -18.42 -25.88
C GLY A 646 -28.06 -19.82 -25.88
N GLN A 647 -28.39 -20.29 -24.68
CA GLN A 647 -29.00 -21.61 -24.45
C GLN A 647 -30.53 -21.56 -24.42
N TYR A 648 -31.11 -20.40 -24.11
CA TYR A 648 -32.55 -20.18 -24.13
C TYR A 648 -32.81 -18.70 -24.45
N GLY A 649 -33.96 -18.42 -25.06
CA GLY A 649 -34.40 -17.06 -25.35
C GLY A 649 -35.67 -16.69 -24.60
N ARG A 650 -35.81 -15.40 -24.34
CA ARG A 650 -36.96 -14.78 -23.70
C ARG A 650 -37.43 -13.58 -24.50
N ILE A 651 -38.75 -13.38 -24.50
CA ILE A 651 -39.41 -12.25 -25.13
C ILE A 651 -40.21 -11.51 -24.06
N LYS A 652 -39.96 -10.21 -23.93
CA LYS A 652 -40.65 -9.33 -22.98
C LYS A 652 -41.07 -8.04 -23.66
N VAL A 653 -42.19 -7.49 -23.22
CA VAL A 653 -42.56 -6.10 -23.47
C VAL A 653 -42.25 -5.30 -22.20
N ASP A 654 -41.59 -4.17 -22.38
CA ASP A 654 -41.35 -3.19 -21.33
C ASP A 654 -41.68 -1.82 -21.90
N ASN A 655 -42.69 -1.15 -21.32
CA ASN A 655 -43.28 0.06 -21.89
C ASN A 655 -43.70 -0.15 -23.36
N ASN A 656 -43.12 0.63 -24.28
CA ASN A 656 -43.37 0.56 -25.73
C ASN A 656 -42.23 -0.15 -26.48
N TYR A 657 -41.43 -0.96 -25.81
CA TYR A 657 -40.31 -1.69 -26.40
C TYR A 657 -40.51 -3.20 -26.32
N LEU A 658 -40.16 -3.87 -27.41
CA LEU A 658 -39.96 -5.31 -27.45
C LEU A 658 -38.50 -5.60 -27.08
N ILE A 659 -38.28 -6.50 -26.14
CA ILE A 659 -36.93 -6.92 -25.72
C ILE A 659 -36.81 -8.42 -25.96
N PHE A 660 -35.80 -8.80 -26.74
CA PHE A 660 -35.37 -10.17 -26.92
C PHE A 660 -34.10 -10.38 -26.14
N TYR A 661 -34.03 -11.40 -25.30
CA TYR A 661 -32.80 -11.67 -24.57
C TYR A 661 -32.55 -13.15 -24.38
N THR A 662 -31.28 -13.51 -24.31
CA THR A 662 -30.79 -14.84 -23.96
C THR A 662 -30.00 -14.74 -22.66
N ASN A 663 -29.40 -15.85 -22.23
CA ASN A 663 -28.43 -15.81 -21.13
C ASN A 663 -27.15 -15.00 -21.46
N LYS A 664 -26.86 -14.70 -22.73
CA LYS A 664 -25.61 -14.03 -23.16
C LYS A 664 -25.79 -12.69 -23.88
N GLN A 665 -26.97 -12.41 -24.45
CA GLN A 665 -27.20 -11.25 -25.29
C GLN A 665 -28.59 -10.67 -25.11
N ILE A 666 -28.73 -9.35 -25.32
CA ILE A 666 -30.00 -8.64 -25.36
C ILE A 666 -30.10 -7.91 -26.70
N TYR A 667 -31.28 -7.94 -27.31
CA TYR A 667 -31.60 -7.20 -28.52
C TYR A 667 -32.91 -6.44 -28.38
N VAL A 668 -32.89 -5.16 -28.76
CA VAL A 668 -34.07 -4.28 -28.76
C VAL A 668 -34.35 -3.86 -30.21
N PRO A 669 -35.31 -4.50 -30.91
CA PRO A 669 -35.51 -4.28 -32.35
C PRO A 669 -35.80 -2.84 -32.73
N LYS A 670 -36.61 -2.14 -31.94
CA LYS A 670 -36.98 -0.74 -32.20
C LYS A 670 -35.78 0.21 -32.17
N LEU A 671 -34.71 -0.17 -31.47
CA LEU A 671 -33.48 0.60 -31.35
C LEU A 671 -32.33 0.02 -32.19
N GLU A 672 -32.56 -1.10 -32.88
CA GLU A 672 -31.54 -1.91 -33.56
C GLU A 672 -30.31 -2.21 -32.68
N LEU A 673 -30.54 -2.35 -31.38
CA LEU A 673 -29.47 -2.40 -30.38
C LEU A 673 -29.18 -3.85 -29.98
N LEU A 674 -27.96 -4.31 -30.26
CA LEU A 674 -27.44 -5.60 -29.80
C LEU A 674 -26.42 -5.41 -28.67
N LEU A 675 -26.69 -6.01 -27.52
CA LEU A 675 -25.91 -5.90 -26.30
C LEU A 675 -25.36 -7.27 -25.89
N ASN A 676 -24.08 -7.30 -25.55
CA ASN A 676 -23.38 -8.50 -25.10
C ASN A 676 -23.10 -8.44 -23.60
N VAL A 677 -23.40 -9.53 -22.92
CA VAL A 677 -22.97 -9.72 -21.54
C VAL A 677 -21.44 -9.77 -21.47
N PRO A 678 -20.79 -9.07 -20.52
CA PRO A 678 -19.33 -9.03 -20.43
C PRO A 678 -18.74 -10.40 -20.10
N GLN A 679 -17.53 -10.67 -20.61
CA GLN A 679 -16.76 -11.87 -20.25
C GLN A 679 -15.93 -11.57 -18.99
N LEU A 680 -16.23 -12.27 -17.89
CA LEU A 680 -15.47 -12.17 -16.64
C LEU A 680 -14.66 -13.45 -16.41
N GLU A 681 -13.39 -13.31 -16.03
CA GLU A 681 -12.55 -14.45 -15.67
C GLU A 681 -13.21 -15.25 -14.53
N ASN A 682 -13.40 -16.55 -14.76
CA ASN A 682 -13.98 -17.51 -13.80
C ASN A 682 -15.47 -17.29 -13.42
N LYS A 683 -16.25 -16.51 -14.18
CA LYS A 683 -17.68 -16.30 -13.89
C LYS A 683 -18.56 -16.38 -15.13
N SER A 684 -19.60 -17.23 -15.06
CA SER A 684 -20.68 -17.24 -16.04
C SER A 684 -21.79 -16.29 -15.60
N ILE A 685 -22.11 -15.32 -16.46
CA ILE A 685 -23.24 -14.42 -16.25
C ILE A 685 -24.45 -14.96 -17.02
N ASP A 686 -25.60 -15.01 -16.36
CA ASP A 686 -26.86 -15.53 -16.91
C ASP A 686 -27.99 -14.54 -16.60
N ILE A 687 -28.49 -13.86 -17.64
CA ILE A 687 -29.57 -12.87 -17.53
C ILE A 687 -30.89 -13.55 -17.11
N SER A 688 -31.53 -13.03 -16.06
CA SER A 688 -32.86 -13.49 -15.63
C SER A 688 -33.98 -12.56 -16.11
N ASP A 689 -33.77 -11.25 -16.13
CA ASP A 689 -34.73 -10.26 -16.65
C ASP A 689 -34.02 -8.98 -17.13
N ALA A 690 -34.72 -8.20 -17.95
CA ALA A 690 -34.25 -6.92 -18.47
C ALA A 690 -35.40 -5.91 -18.63
N ILE A 691 -35.08 -4.62 -18.49
CA ILE A 691 -36.00 -3.50 -18.72
C ILE A 691 -35.27 -2.35 -19.43
N ILE A 692 -36.03 -1.41 -19.97
CA ILE A 692 -35.51 -0.19 -20.59
C ILE A 692 -35.97 1.00 -19.77
N TYR A 693 -35.00 1.82 -19.36
CA TYR A 693 -35.29 3.09 -18.72
C TYR A 693 -34.55 4.21 -19.43
N LYS A 694 -35.31 5.22 -19.89
CA LYS A 694 -34.79 6.33 -20.71
C LYS A 694 -33.96 5.78 -21.87
N ASN A 695 -32.64 5.81 -21.71
CA ASN A 695 -31.63 5.57 -22.72
C ASN A 695 -30.71 4.40 -22.34
N GLU A 696 -31.17 3.49 -21.49
CA GLU A 696 -30.34 2.48 -20.83
C GLU A 696 -31.09 1.16 -20.79
N VAL A 697 -30.36 0.06 -21.00
CA VAL A 697 -30.89 -1.29 -20.75
C VAL A 697 -30.35 -1.77 -19.41
N LEU A 698 -31.25 -2.14 -18.51
CA LEU A 698 -30.93 -2.62 -17.18
C LEU A 698 -31.30 -4.09 -17.09
N SER A 699 -30.45 -4.90 -16.48
CA SER A 699 -30.69 -6.33 -16.37
C SER A 699 -30.23 -6.87 -15.03
N VAL A 700 -30.91 -7.91 -14.55
CA VAL A 700 -30.52 -8.69 -13.38
C VAL A 700 -30.10 -10.09 -13.81
N THR A 701 -29.22 -10.69 -13.02
CA THR A 701 -28.65 -12.01 -13.33
C THR A 701 -29.09 -13.05 -12.31
N ARG A 702 -29.14 -14.33 -12.72
CA ARG A 702 -29.40 -15.45 -11.80
C ARG A 702 -28.39 -15.53 -10.66
N SER A 703 -27.16 -15.06 -10.89
CA SER A 703 -26.06 -14.99 -9.92
C SER A 703 -26.13 -13.78 -8.97
N TYR A 704 -27.30 -13.14 -8.81
CA TYR A 704 -27.50 -11.99 -7.91
C TYR A 704 -26.62 -10.78 -8.27
N GLY A 705 -26.45 -10.52 -9.57
CA GLY A 705 -25.75 -9.36 -10.09
C GLY A 705 -26.64 -8.43 -10.88
N PHE A 706 -26.16 -7.20 -11.07
CA PHE A 706 -26.82 -6.15 -11.83
C PHE A 706 -25.98 -5.79 -13.05
N LEU A 707 -26.61 -5.73 -14.21
CA LEU A 707 -26.00 -5.36 -15.49
C LEU A 707 -26.60 -4.06 -15.97
N PHE A 708 -25.72 -3.17 -16.41
CA PHE A 708 -26.09 -1.91 -17.01
C PHE A 708 -25.47 -1.80 -18.40
N PHE A 709 -26.30 -1.54 -19.41
CA PHE A 709 -25.86 -1.34 -20.78
C PHE A 709 -26.20 0.08 -21.21
N ASP A 710 -25.16 0.86 -21.52
CA ASP A 710 -25.31 2.13 -22.21
C ASP A 710 -25.65 1.85 -23.69
N ILE A 711 -26.61 2.57 -24.25
CA ILE A 711 -27.04 2.39 -25.65
C ILE A 711 -25.95 2.83 -26.65
N GLY A 712 -24.86 3.45 -26.18
CA GLY A 712 -23.61 3.68 -26.93
C GLY A 712 -22.55 2.57 -26.81
N THR A 713 -22.69 1.62 -25.90
CA THR A 713 -21.72 0.52 -25.69
C THR A 713 -22.34 -0.83 -26.02
N THR A 714 -21.64 -1.68 -26.78
CA THR A 714 -22.13 -3.03 -27.11
C THR A 714 -21.89 -4.06 -26.02
N GLU A 715 -21.22 -3.70 -24.92
CA GLU A 715 -20.91 -4.57 -23.78
C GLU A 715 -21.44 -3.97 -22.47
N GLY A 716 -22.02 -4.81 -21.62
CA GLY A 716 -22.60 -4.39 -20.33
C GLY A 716 -21.57 -4.24 -19.22
N ASN A 717 -21.80 -3.31 -18.30
CA ASN A 717 -21.05 -3.19 -17.04
C ASN A 717 -21.73 -4.04 -15.96
N TYR A 718 -20.95 -4.89 -15.27
CA TYR A 718 -21.45 -5.76 -14.20
C TYR A 718 -21.17 -5.18 -12.82
N VAL A 719 -22.20 -5.04 -11.99
CA VAL A 719 -22.17 -4.40 -10.67
C VAL A 719 -22.78 -5.32 -9.60
N GLY A 720 -22.02 -5.54 -8.54
CA GLY A 720 -22.47 -6.18 -7.29
C GLY A 720 -22.64 -7.71 -7.37
N GLU A 721 -22.31 -8.40 -6.29
CA GLU A 721 -22.57 -9.84 -6.12
C GLU A 721 -23.20 -10.12 -4.74
N GLY A 722 -24.35 -10.81 -4.74
CA GLY A 722 -24.91 -11.49 -3.56
C GLY A 722 -26.07 -10.79 -2.83
N TRP A 723 -26.46 -9.59 -3.24
CA TRP A 723 -27.50 -8.78 -2.57
C TRP A 723 -28.43 -8.03 -3.54
N ILE A 724 -28.40 -8.37 -4.83
CA ILE A 724 -29.32 -7.88 -5.87
C ILE A 724 -30.38 -8.93 -6.14
N GLY A 725 -31.65 -8.54 -6.26
CA GLY A 725 -32.72 -9.47 -6.58
C GLY A 725 -32.52 -10.14 -7.95
N ASN A 726 -32.60 -11.47 -7.99
CA ASN A 726 -32.25 -12.29 -9.16
C ASN A 726 -33.45 -12.76 -10.00
N ILE A 727 -34.69 -12.47 -9.62
CA ILE A 727 -35.91 -12.93 -10.30
C ILE A 727 -36.35 -11.98 -11.41
N LYS A 728 -36.60 -10.71 -11.08
CA LYS A 728 -37.08 -9.67 -12.01
C LYS A 728 -36.64 -8.28 -11.56
N ILE A 729 -36.72 -7.33 -12.48
CA ILE A 729 -36.53 -5.90 -12.21
C ILE A 729 -37.75 -5.11 -12.69
N HIS A 730 -38.23 -4.17 -11.87
CA HIS A 730 -39.41 -3.34 -12.15
C HIS A 730 -39.13 -1.87 -11.84
N HIS A 731 -39.74 -0.98 -12.62
CA HIS A 731 -39.82 0.45 -12.31
C HIS A 731 -41.12 0.72 -11.53
N VAL A 732 -41.01 1.21 -10.29
CA VAL A 732 -42.16 1.49 -9.42
C VAL A 732 -41.99 2.87 -8.80
N ALA A 733 -42.94 3.76 -9.07
CA ALA A 733 -42.84 5.18 -8.75
C ALA A 733 -41.56 5.82 -9.31
N ASN A 734 -40.63 6.26 -8.46
CA ASN A 734 -39.34 6.85 -8.85
C ASN A 734 -38.16 5.86 -8.71
N TYR A 735 -38.43 4.61 -8.34
CA TYR A 735 -37.41 3.65 -7.92
C TYR A 735 -37.40 2.42 -8.81
N PHE A 736 -36.24 1.75 -8.85
CA PHE A 736 -36.09 0.45 -9.46
C PHE A 736 -36.02 -0.62 -8.39
N LEU A 737 -36.89 -1.62 -8.49
CA LEU A 737 -36.97 -2.70 -7.52
C LEU A 737 -36.47 -3.98 -8.20
N THR A 738 -35.39 -4.54 -7.67
CA THR A 738 -34.92 -5.88 -8.04
C THR A 738 -35.49 -6.89 -7.06
N ILE A 739 -36.08 -7.96 -7.58
CA ILE A 739 -36.86 -8.92 -6.80
C ILE A 739 -36.03 -10.18 -6.59
N GLY A 740 -35.72 -10.48 -5.34
CA GLY A 740 -35.09 -11.74 -4.93
C GLY A 740 -36.13 -12.77 -4.51
N LYS A 741 -35.65 -13.95 -4.14
CA LYS A 741 -36.51 -15.05 -3.67
C LYS A 741 -37.35 -14.67 -2.46
N ASN A 742 -36.78 -13.98 -1.48
CA ASN A 742 -37.45 -13.59 -0.23
C ASN A 742 -37.01 -12.19 0.22
N PHE A 743 -36.62 -11.34 -0.74
CA PHE A 743 -36.23 -9.97 -0.46
C PHE A 743 -36.41 -9.06 -1.68
N ILE A 744 -36.42 -7.75 -1.44
CA ILE A 744 -36.41 -6.71 -2.47
C ILE A 744 -35.17 -5.84 -2.26
N THR A 745 -34.47 -5.50 -3.34
CA THR A 745 -33.40 -4.49 -3.32
C THR A 745 -33.82 -3.27 -4.14
N ILE A 746 -33.65 -2.09 -3.56
CA ILE A 746 -34.02 -0.79 -4.17
C ILE A 746 -32.80 -0.20 -4.88
N VAL A 747 -32.99 0.30 -6.10
CA VAL A 747 -31.96 0.99 -6.89
C VAL A 747 -32.45 2.40 -7.20
N ASP A 748 -31.67 3.40 -6.78
CA ASP A 748 -31.91 4.81 -7.06
C ASP A 748 -31.07 5.23 -8.26
N ILE A 749 -31.71 5.25 -9.41
CA ILE A 749 -31.07 5.58 -10.68
C ILE A 749 -30.86 7.09 -10.85
N PRO A 750 -31.81 7.98 -10.50
CA PRO A 750 -31.57 9.43 -10.50
C PRO A 750 -30.30 9.86 -9.74
N GLU A 751 -30.08 9.33 -8.54
CA GLU A 751 -28.90 9.63 -7.70
C GLU A 751 -27.69 8.71 -7.99
N ARG A 752 -27.81 7.81 -8.99
CA ARG A 752 -26.76 6.86 -9.42
C ARG A 752 -26.18 6.02 -8.27
N ARG A 753 -27.06 5.55 -7.37
CA ARG A 753 -26.72 4.86 -6.12
C ARG A 753 -27.47 3.52 -6.00
N VAL A 754 -26.75 2.42 -5.74
CA VAL A 754 -27.41 1.18 -5.32
C VAL A 754 -27.67 1.30 -3.83
N LEU A 755 -28.92 1.49 -3.45
CA LEU A 755 -29.35 1.48 -2.07
C LEU A 755 -29.27 0.03 -1.59
N LYS A 756 -28.39 -0.29 -0.64
CA LYS A 756 -28.38 -1.62 0.00
C LYS A 756 -29.51 -1.69 1.04
N ILE A 757 -30.74 -1.46 0.62
CA ILE A 757 -31.94 -1.68 1.42
C ILE A 757 -32.46 -3.05 0.99
N ILE A 758 -32.43 -4.00 1.92
CA ILE A 758 -32.95 -5.36 1.71
C ILE A 758 -34.24 -5.43 2.51
N GLU A 759 -35.37 -5.20 1.83
CA GLU A 759 -36.68 -5.48 2.44
C GLU A 759 -36.87 -6.99 2.45
N LYS A 760 -36.81 -7.58 3.64
CA LYS A 760 -37.05 -9.02 3.80
C LYS A 760 -38.54 -9.29 3.64
N LEU A 761 -38.85 -10.33 2.88
CA LEU A 761 -40.20 -10.83 2.71
C LEU A 761 -40.37 -12.10 3.55
N ASP A 762 -41.51 -12.24 4.20
CA ASP A 762 -41.84 -13.43 5.00
C ASP A 762 -42.26 -14.63 4.15
N PHE A 763 -42.17 -14.52 2.82
CA PHE A 763 -42.57 -15.55 1.87
C PHE A 763 -41.63 -15.60 0.66
N ASP A 764 -41.67 -16.73 -0.03
CA ASP A 764 -40.94 -16.93 -1.28
C ASP A 764 -41.73 -16.36 -2.46
N VAL A 765 -41.11 -15.45 -3.21
CA VAL A 765 -41.62 -14.88 -4.46
C VAL A 765 -41.41 -15.87 -5.60
N ILE A 766 -42.48 -16.17 -6.32
CA ILE A 766 -42.52 -17.02 -7.51
C ILE A 766 -42.49 -16.18 -8.78
N ASN A 767 -43.22 -15.07 -8.79
CA ASN A 767 -43.36 -14.17 -9.93
C ASN A 767 -43.71 -12.76 -9.44
N SER A 768 -43.55 -11.75 -10.30
CA SER A 768 -43.90 -10.37 -9.98
C SER A 768 -44.29 -9.55 -11.22
N ALA A 769 -45.09 -8.52 -11.00
CA ALA A 769 -45.50 -7.53 -12.01
C ALA A 769 -45.68 -6.16 -11.34
N THR A 770 -45.79 -5.10 -12.16
CA THR A 770 -46.07 -3.74 -11.70
C THR A 770 -47.09 -3.07 -12.61
N ASP A 771 -47.86 -2.14 -12.05
CA ASP A 771 -48.70 -1.18 -12.81
C ASP A 771 -48.04 0.21 -12.91
N GLY A 772 -46.75 0.31 -12.55
CA GLY A 772 -45.97 1.54 -12.43
C GLY A 772 -46.12 2.26 -11.09
N LYS A 773 -47.19 2.02 -10.34
CA LYS A 773 -47.44 2.64 -9.02
C LYS A 773 -47.23 1.65 -7.87
N TYR A 774 -47.61 0.40 -8.08
CA TYR A 774 -47.58 -0.68 -7.12
C TYR A 774 -46.75 -1.85 -7.65
N LEU A 775 -46.14 -2.58 -6.72
CA LEU A 775 -45.47 -3.84 -6.98
C LEU A 775 -46.38 -4.98 -6.53
N TYR A 776 -46.57 -5.98 -7.39
CA TYR A 776 -47.37 -7.17 -7.10
C TYR A 776 -46.45 -8.39 -7.05
N LEU A 777 -46.39 -9.04 -5.90
CA LEU A 777 -45.57 -10.23 -5.65
C LEU A 777 -46.44 -11.47 -5.53
N VAL A 778 -46.19 -12.48 -6.35
CA VAL A 778 -46.88 -13.76 -6.31
C VAL A 778 -46.09 -14.73 -5.43
N SER A 779 -46.74 -15.33 -4.44
CA SER A 779 -46.19 -16.40 -3.62
C SER A 779 -47.05 -17.65 -3.70
N LYS A 780 -46.73 -18.69 -2.91
CA LYS A 780 -47.62 -19.84 -2.75
C LYS A 780 -48.94 -19.51 -2.04
N ASP A 781 -48.92 -18.48 -1.20
CA ASP A 781 -50.02 -18.16 -0.28
C ASP A 781 -50.98 -17.10 -0.82
N GLY A 782 -50.70 -16.56 -2.02
CA GLY A 782 -51.49 -15.52 -2.67
C GLY A 782 -50.62 -14.42 -3.29
N ILE A 783 -51.28 -13.33 -3.70
CA ILE A 783 -50.64 -12.17 -4.32
C ILE A 783 -50.60 -11.03 -3.32
N TYR A 784 -49.44 -10.42 -3.16
CA TYR A 784 -49.21 -9.35 -2.21
C TYR A 784 -48.93 -8.05 -2.97
N LYS A 785 -49.71 -7.02 -2.68
CA LYS A 785 -49.60 -5.69 -3.27
C LYS A 785 -48.78 -4.81 -2.35
N TYR A 786 -47.71 -4.22 -2.88
CA TYR A 786 -46.76 -3.38 -2.16
C TYR A 786 -46.70 -1.98 -2.76
N LYS A 787 -46.40 -1.01 -1.89
CA LYS A 787 -46.21 0.39 -2.25
C LYS A 787 -44.85 0.88 -1.74
N VAL A 788 -44.15 1.65 -2.57
CA VAL A 788 -42.93 2.36 -2.14
C VAL A 788 -43.33 3.65 -1.42
N ARG A 789 -42.75 3.91 -0.24
CA ARG A 789 -42.96 5.14 0.53
C ARG A 789 -41.62 5.79 0.89
N GLU A 790 -41.62 7.12 0.89
CA GLU A 790 -40.54 7.95 1.40
C GLU A 790 -40.97 8.50 2.78
N TYR A 791 -40.11 8.36 3.78
CA TYR A 791 -40.30 8.78 5.17
C TYR A 791 -39.41 9.97 5.55
#